data_AF-A0A6P7SAS3-F1
#
_entry.id   AF-A0A6P7SAS3-F1
#
_cell.length_a   1.000
_cell.length_b   1.000
_cell.length_c   1.000
_cell.angle_alpha   90.00
_cell.angle_beta   90.00
_cell.angle_gamma   90.00
#
_symmetry.space_group_name_H-M   'P 1'
#
loop_
_entity.id
_entity.type
_entity.pdbx_description
1 polymer ?
#
loop_
_entity_poly.entity_id
_entity_poly.type
_entity_poly.pdbx_seq_one_letter_code
_entity_poly.pdbx_strand_id
1 'polypeptide(L)'
;MGLLSEGSPLSWEETKSYADHVRKHGVKQFINQYRKLKDRQKDVLYWGDEVEYMLIRFDHEKEVVQLLLKSTELLSSLQKQNLESKANAQILWHPEYAQYMVEGTPGSPFGCLMAHLNLVEANMKLRRESIGKLLKTGERIASITAFPRVGCSNFTYPSYKPNPTPSGCSSSLFFPDEAIHSSHPRFKTLTRNVRLRRKEKVAINIPIFKDKNTMSPFLEDLSIYGDNGESQNAAKPDHIYMDAMGFGMGCCCLQLTFQACNIGEARLLYDHLAPICPIMMALSAATPIYRGYLADTDCRWSVIVQSVDDRTREERGLEPLKHDRFLINKSRYDSIDSYLSEEGRCYNDLQLVYDKEIYEELMAEGIDDLLSQHIAHLFIRDPISLFEEKINQNDSTDTDHFENIQSTNWQSLRFKPPPPGSNIGWRVEFRPMEIQLSDFENAAYVVFIVLVTRAILTFKLNLLIPISKVDENMVTAQQNNAARLGKFYFRKDILTVNSPPEAAECVGCCERIDEKYTLMTINEIINGKEDFPGLVPMVNKYLDYIECDVDTRCTVLQYLKLISKRASGELLTMAQWTRQFVTNHEDYKNDSVVSDKINYDFLMECDKIAYGEHDCPQLFFKYHSRTRDNIPAAVSKAEANLNRKIYAS
;
A
#
# COMPACT_ATOMS: atom_id res chain seq x y z
N MET A 1 5.67 -6.47 -8.06
CA MET A 1 6.72 -5.45 -8.32
C MET A 1 7.36 -5.50 -9.71
N GLY A 2 7.90 -4.37 -10.21
CA GLY A 2 8.78 -4.36 -11.38
C GLY A 2 10.16 -4.95 -11.04
N LEU A 3 10.76 -5.72 -11.94
CA LEU A 3 12.11 -6.25 -11.71
C LEU A 3 13.07 -5.09 -11.41
N LEU A 4 13.79 -5.19 -10.30
CA LEU A 4 14.88 -4.28 -10.00
C LEU A 4 15.95 -4.48 -11.08
N SER A 5 16.08 -3.49 -11.97
CA SER A 5 17.13 -3.47 -12.95
C SER A 5 18.46 -3.22 -12.25
N GLU A 6 19.47 -4.04 -12.55
CA GLU A 6 20.84 -3.78 -12.12
C GLU A 6 21.46 -2.69 -13.00
N GLY A 7 22.31 -1.84 -12.41
CA GLY A 7 22.98 -0.77 -13.12
C GLY A 7 23.69 0.21 -12.19
N SER A 8 24.40 1.15 -12.78
CA SER A 8 25.19 2.17 -12.10
C SER A 8 24.31 3.39 -11.77
N PRO A 9 23.98 3.67 -10.49
CA PRO A 9 23.12 4.78 -10.11
C PRO A 9 23.77 6.13 -10.37
N LEU A 10 23.04 7.01 -11.06
CA LEU A 10 23.45 8.40 -11.23
C LEU A 10 23.30 9.20 -9.92
N SER A 11 24.11 10.25 -9.79
CA SER A 11 23.90 11.31 -8.81
C SER A 11 22.59 12.06 -9.07
N TRP A 12 22.19 12.93 -8.14
CA TRP A 12 21.00 13.77 -8.36
C TRP A 12 21.23 14.75 -9.52
N GLU A 13 22.40 15.38 -9.57
CA GLU A 13 22.77 16.36 -10.59
C GLU A 13 22.74 15.74 -12.00
N GLU A 14 23.30 14.54 -12.15
CA GLU A 14 23.24 13.77 -13.39
C GLU A 14 21.81 13.30 -13.70
N THR A 15 21.07 12.77 -12.72
CA THR A 15 19.67 12.35 -12.94
C THR A 15 18.81 13.53 -13.40
N LYS A 16 19.00 14.72 -12.81
CA LYS A 16 18.26 15.94 -13.15
C LYS A 16 18.58 16.42 -14.56
N SER A 17 19.83 16.30 -15.02
CA SER A 17 20.20 16.72 -16.38
C SER A 17 19.52 15.87 -17.47
N TYR A 18 19.14 14.64 -17.16
CA TYR A 18 18.37 13.74 -18.04
C TYR A 18 16.85 13.76 -17.76
N ALA A 19 16.33 14.59 -16.87
CA ALA A 19 14.92 14.54 -16.46
C ALA A 19 13.94 14.73 -17.63
N ASP A 20 14.17 15.70 -18.51
CA ASP A 20 13.33 15.94 -19.69
C ASP A 20 13.48 14.84 -20.74
N HIS A 21 14.69 14.27 -20.87
CA HIS A 21 14.94 13.12 -21.73
C HIS A 21 14.09 11.92 -21.27
N VAL A 22 14.13 11.58 -19.98
CA VAL A 22 13.33 10.50 -19.40
C VAL A 22 11.83 10.74 -19.57
N ARG A 23 11.34 11.96 -19.33
CA ARG A 23 9.93 12.29 -19.54
C ARG A 23 9.51 12.08 -20.99
N LYS A 24 10.25 12.67 -21.92
CA LYS A 24 9.95 12.59 -23.37
C LYS A 24 9.94 11.16 -23.87
N HIS A 25 10.95 10.37 -23.52
CA HIS A 25 11.05 8.98 -23.95
C HIS A 25 10.03 8.08 -23.22
N GLY A 26 9.77 8.32 -21.95
CA GLY A 26 8.72 7.61 -21.19
C GLY A 26 7.31 7.80 -21.76
N VAL A 27 6.97 9.02 -22.21
CA VAL A 27 5.70 9.30 -22.89
C VAL A 27 5.59 8.53 -24.20
N LYS A 28 6.66 8.50 -25.01
CA LYS A 28 6.70 7.70 -26.25
C LYS A 28 6.56 6.20 -25.99
N GLN A 29 7.23 5.69 -24.97
CA GLN A 29 7.11 4.29 -24.55
C GLN A 29 5.66 3.95 -24.20
N PHE A 30 5.00 4.82 -23.43
CA PHE A 30 3.58 4.66 -23.11
C PHE A 30 2.69 4.67 -24.36
N ILE A 31 2.85 5.65 -25.26
CA ILE A 31 2.08 5.75 -26.50
C ILE A 31 2.22 4.48 -27.34
N ASN A 32 3.46 4.00 -27.51
CA ASN A 32 3.74 2.77 -28.26
C ASN A 32 3.09 1.55 -27.61
N GLN A 33 3.17 1.43 -26.29
CA GLN A 33 2.55 0.32 -25.55
C GLN A 33 1.02 0.39 -25.62
N TYR A 34 0.44 1.58 -25.46
CA TYR A 34 -1.00 1.82 -25.57
C TYR A 34 -1.52 1.46 -26.96
N ARG A 35 -0.89 1.93 -28.05
CA ARG A 35 -1.29 1.61 -29.42
C ARG A 35 -1.35 0.11 -29.69
N LYS A 36 -0.41 -0.66 -29.13
CA LYS A 36 -0.37 -2.12 -29.29
C LYS A 36 -1.48 -2.84 -28.54
N LEU A 37 -1.96 -2.29 -27.43
CA LEU A 37 -2.73 -3.04 -26.42
C LEU A 37 -4.07 -2.41 -26.03
N LYS A 38 -4.42 -1.25 -26.58
CA LYS A 38 -5.71 -0.58 -26.33
C LYS A 38 -6.91 -1.44 -26.75
N ASP A 39 -6.76 -2.22 -27.82
CA ASP A 39 -7.81 -3.08 -28.37
C ASP A 39 -7.78 -4.50 -27.78
N ARG A 40 -6.94 -4.74 -26.77
CA ARG A 40 -6.87 -6.03 -26.06
C ARG A 40 -8.17 -6.26 -25.29
N GLN A 41 -8.75 -7.44 -25.48
CA GLN A 41 -10.04 -7.85 -24.90
C GLN A 41 -9.96 -9.28 -24.38
N LYS A 42 -10.93 -9.66 -23.55
CA LYS A 42 -11.14 -11.04 -23.05
C LYS A 42 -10.00 -11.58 -22.19
N ASP A 43 -9.22 -10.70 -21.56
CA ASP A 43 -8.38 -11.14 -20.46
C ASP A 43 -9.24 -11.71 -19.33
N VAL A 44 -8.72 -12.75 -18.67
CA VAL A 44 -9.37 -13.32 -17.49
C VAL A 44 -8.84 -12.66 -16.23
N LEU A 45 -9.63 -12.73 -15.16
CA LEU A 45 -9.20 -12.31 -13.84
C LEU A 45 -8.02 -13.20 -13.40
N TYR A 46 -6.85 -12.59 -13.34
CA TYR A 46 -5.71 -13.04 -12.56
C TYR A 46 -5.44 -12.02 -11.47
N TRP A 47 -5.04 -12.47 -10.30
CA TRP A 47 -4.80 -11.58 -9.17
C TRP A 47 -3.77 -12.16 -8.21
N GLY A 48 -3.19 -11.32 -7.38
CA GLY A 48 -2.19 -11.74 -6.40
C GLY A 48 -1.98 -10.67 -5.35
N ASP A 49 -1.71 -11.13 -4.13
CA ASP A 49 -1.33 -10.28 -3.02
C ASP A 49 0.19 -10.07 -2.98
N GLU A 50 0.60 -8.93 -2.44
CA GLU A 50 1.98 -8.64 -2.04
C GLU A 50 1.96 -8.37 -0.53
N VAL A 51 2.72 -9.17 0.23
CA VAL A 51 2.82 -9.06 1.69
C VAL A 51 4.25 -8.69 2.06
N GLU A 52 4.39 -7.57 2.74
CA GLU A 52 5.66 -7.11 3.30
C GLU A 52 5.81 -7.59 4.75
N TYR A 53 7.01 -8.00 5.11
CA TYR A 53 7.34 -8.49 6.45
C TYR A 53 8.56 -7.79 7.01
N MET A 54 8.61 -7.68 8.34
CA MET A 54 9.80 -7.29 9.08
C MET A 54 10.50 -8.50 9.68
N LEU A 55 11.83 -8.50 9.60
CA LEU A 55 12.70 -9.44 10.30
C LEU A 55 13.01 -8.84 11.67
N ILE A 56 12.73 -9.59 12.74
CA ILE A 56 12.99 -9.15 14.13
C ILE A 56 13.86 -10.17 14.86
N ARG A 57 14.58 -9.68 15.88
CA ARG A 57 15.38 -10.48 16.80
C ARG A 57 14.96 -10.17 18.23
N PHE A 58 14.56 -11.18 18.97
CA PHE A 58 14.38 -11.14 20.41
C PHE A 58 15.73 -11.36 21.11
N ASP A 59 16.07 -10.45 22.00
CA ASP A 59 17.15 -10.58 22.97
C ASP A 59 16.52 -10.82 24.35
N HIS A 60 16.24 -12.08 24.66
CA HIS A 60 15.52 -12.46 25.89
C HIS A 60 16.31 -12.16 27.17
N GLU A 61 17.64 -12.08 27.11
CA GLU A 61 18.46 -11.74 28.28
C GLU A 61 18.31 -10.26 28.66
N LYS A 62 18.13 -9.40 27.66
CA LYS A 62 17.98 -7.94 27.85
C LYS A 62 16.53 -7.46 27.79
N GLU A 63 15.60 -8.34 27.44
CA GLU A 63 14.20 -8.02 27.16
C GLU A 63 14.07 -6.89 26.14
N VAL A 64 14.80 -7.02 25.02
CA VAL A 64 14.78 -6.06 23.89
C VAL A 64 14.45 -6.80 22.61
N VAL A 65 13.71 -6.13 21.71
CA VAL A 65 13.51 -6.58 20.34
C VAL A 65 14.14 -5.59 19.39
N GLN A 66 14.79 -6.09 18.35
CA GLN A 66 15.51 -5.28 17.36
C GLN A 66 15.14 -5.72 15.95
N LEU A 67 15.16 -4.78 15.00
CA LEU A 67 15.04 -5.07 13.57
C LEU A 67 16.30 -5.75 13.05
N LEU A 68 16.15 -6.93 12.47
CA LEU A 68 17.25 -7.78 12.03
C LEU A 68 17.68 -7.42 10.61
N LEU A 69 18.90 -6.87 10.45
CA LEU A 69 19.43 -6.38 9.17
C LEU A 69 19.98 -7.52 8.27
N LYS A 70 19.13 -8.49 7.91
CA LYS A 70 19.54 -9.74 7.25
C LYS A 70 18.86 -10.01 5.91
N SER A 71 18.05 -9.10 5.39
CA SER A 71 17.25 -9.36 4.19
C SER A 71 18.10 -9.77 2.98
N THR A 72 19.25 -9.12 2.72
CA THR A 72 20.18 -9.50 1.63
C THR A 72 20.61 -10.97 1.66
N GLU A 73 21.01 -11.46 2.84
CA GLU A 73 21.49 -12.85 3.02
C GLU A 73 20.34 -13.85 2.79
N LEU A 74 19.16 -13.55 3.35
CA LEU A 74 17.98 -14.40 3.22
C LEU A 74 17.47 -14.44 1.78
N LEU A 75 17.33 -13.28 1.13
CA LEU A 75 16.86 -13.19 -0.26
C LEU A 75 17.77 -13.93 -1.21
N SER A 76 19.09 -13.83 -1.03
CA SER A 76 20.06 -14.59 -1.84
C SER A 76 19.84 -16.11 -1.72
N SER A 77 19.47 -16.59 -0.53
CA SER A 77 19.19 -18.01 -0.28
C SER A 77 17.84 -18.44 -0.87
N LEU A 78 16.80 -17.62 -0.67
CA LEU A 78 15.45 -17.86 -1.17
C LEU A 78 15.38 -17.83 -2.71
N GLN A 79 16.10 -16.90 -3.34
CA GLN A 79 16.19 -16.83 -4.80
C GLN A 79 16.89 -18.06 -5.40
N LYS A 80 17.93 -18.57 -4.75
CA LYS A 80 18.58 -19.83 -5.16
C LYS A 80 17.61 -21.01 -5.10
N GLN A 81 16.86 -21.15 -4.00
CA GLN A 81 15.83 -22.19 -3.87
C GLN A 81 14.76 -22.09 -4.97
N ASN A 82 14.33 -20.87 -5.31
CA ASN A 82 13.37 -20.65 -6.39
C ASN A 82 13.94 -21.04 -7.77
N LEU A 83 15.19 -20.69 -8.07
CA LEU A 83 15.86 -21.08 -9.31
C LEU A 83 16.01 -22.61 -9.44
N GLU A 84 16.32 -23.28 -8.34
CA GLU A 84 16.45 -24.74 -8.28
C GLU A 84 15.10 -25.46 -8.47
N SER A 85 14.00 -24.85 -8.03
CA SER A 85 12.65 -25.41 -8.15
C SER A 85 12.07 -25.44 -9.58
N LYS A 86 12.79 -24.89 -10.58
CA LYS A 86 12.32 -24.68 -11.97
C LYS A 86 11.01 -23.86 -12.02
N ALA A 87 10.30 -23.82 -13.16
CA ALA A 87 9.16 -22.93 -13.45
C ALA A 87 7.91 -23.07 -12.54
N ASN A 88 7.98 -23.78 -11.41
CA ASN A 88 6.86 -24.09 -10.52
C ASN A 88 7.06 -23.54 -9.09
N ALA A 89 7.76 -22.42 -8.93
CA ALA A 89 7.88 -21.78 -7.63
C ALA A 89 6.49 -21.44 -7.07
N GLN A 90 6.19 -21.89 -5.85
CA GLN A 90 4.89 -21.63 -5.20
C GLN A 90 4.82 -20.23 -4.57
N ILE A 91 5.99 -19.64 -4.29
CA ILE A 91 6.15 -18.34 -3.65
C ILE A 91 7.34 -17.62 -4.29
N LEU A 92 7.29 -16.30 -4.35
CA LEU A 92 8.40 -15.45 -4.78
C LEU A 92 8.74 -14.45 -3.68
N TRP A 93 10.01 -14.07 -3.63
CA TRP A 93 10.55 -13.15 -2.63
C TRP A 93 11.27 -12.00 -3.31
N HIS A 94 11.00 -10.79 -2.81
CA HIS A 94 11.54 -9.55 -3.35
C HIS A 94 12.17 -8.71 -2.24
N PRO A 95 13.23 -7.96 -2.56
CA PRO A 95 13.77 -6.95 -1.65
C PRO A 95 12.81 -5.77 -1.52
N GLU A 96 12.76 -5.21 -0.32
CA GLU A 96 12.09 -3.95 -0.02
C GLU A 96 13.07 -2.88 0.47
N TYR A 97 12.59 -1.65 0.68
CA TYR A 97 13.41 -0.48 1.04
C TYR A 97 14.42 -0.74 2.16
N ALA A 98 14.01 -1.43 3.22
CA ALA A 98 14.83 -1.63 4.39
C ALA A 98 15.57 -2.98 4.39
N GLN A 99 16.75 -2.98 5.02
CA GLN A 99 17.59 -4.17 5.20
C GLN A 99 16.98 -5.20 6.17
N TYR A 100 15.92 -4.82 6.89
CA TYR A 100 15.12 -5.69 7.75
C TYR A 100 13.79 -6.12 7.10
N MET A 101 13.53 -5.76 5.83
CA MET A 101 12.28 -6.09 5.15
C MET A 101 12.48 -7.13 4.04
N VAL A 102 11.43 -7.94 3.85
CA VAL A 102 11.25 -8.81 2.69
C VAL A 102 9.80 -8.73 2.23
N GLU A 103 9.55 -8.79 0.93
CA GLU A 103 8.20 -8.94 0.37
C GLU A 103 8.03 -10.35 -0.19
N GLY A 104 6.91 -10.98 0.13
CA GLY A 104 6.51 -12.28 -0.41
C GLY A 104 5.24 -12.20 -1.25
N THR A 105 5.24 -12.87 -2.40
CA THR A 105 4.09 -12.98 -3.32
C THR A 105 3.81 -14.45 -3.66
N PRO A 106 2.60 -14.82 -4.14
CA PRO A 106 2.38 -16.14 -4.71
C PRO A 106 3.24 -16.31 -5.97
N GLY A 107 3.80 -17.50 -6.18
CA GLY A 107 4.73 -17.72 -7.29
C GLY A 107 4.08 -17.77 -8.68
N SER A 108 2.75 -17.78 -8.72
CA SER A 108 1.95 -17.49 -9.90
C SER A 108 0.67 -16.77 -9.45
N PRO A 109 0.08 -15.90 -10.28
CA PRO A 109 -1.17 -15.24 -9.91
C PRO A 109 -2.28 -16.28 -9.70
N PHE A 110 -3.14 -16.02 -8.73
CA PHE A 110 -4.38 -16.76 -8.55
C PHE A 110 -5.31 -16.56 -9.75
N GLY A 111 -6.03 -17.62 -10.11
CA GLY A 111 -6.96 -17.65 -11.22
C GLY A 111 -8.36 -17.15 -10.86
N CYS A 112 -9.26 -17.24 -11.84
CA CYS A 112 -10.62 -16.71 -11.75
C CYS A 112 -11.62 -17.63 -11.04
N LEU A 113 -11.29 -18.91 -10.83
CA LEU A 113 -12.20 -19.86 -10.18
C LEU A 113 -12.27 -19.61 -8.68
N MET A 114 -13.47 -19.74 -8.09
CA MET A 114 -13.69 -19.51 -6.65
C MET A 114 -12.81 -20.38 -5.75
N ALA A 115 -12.44 -21.57 -6.20
CA ALA A 115 -11.52 -22.44 -5.46
C ALA A 115 -10.15 -21.78 -5.17
N HIS A 116 -9.71 -20.80 -5.97
CA HIS A 116 -8.48 -20.04 -5.71
C HIS A 116 -8.57 -19.18 -4.45
N LEU A 117 -9.77 -18.79 -4.00
CA LEU A 117 -9.96 -18.06 -2.74
C LEU A 117 -9.50 -18.88 -1.52
N ASN A 118 -9.52 -20.21 -1.62
CA ASN A 118 -9.03 -21.12 -0.58
C ASN A 118 -7.51 -21.31 -0.57
N LEU A 119 -6.76 -20.70 -1.50
CA LEU A 119 -5.31 -20.82 -1.58
C LEU A 119 -4.58 -19.69 -0.86
N VAL A 120 -5.22 -18.53 -0.67
CA VAL A 120 -4.55 -17.28 -0.24
C VAL A 120 -3.86 -17.44 1.11
N GLU A 121 -4.62 -17.83 2.15
CA GLU A 121 -4.10 -18.02 3.50
C GLU A 121 -3.04 -19.12 3.56
N ALA A 122 -3.26 -20.23 2.85
CA ALA A 122 -2.30 -21.32 2.77
C ALA A 122 -0.97 -20.87 2.13
N ASN A 123 -1.03 -20.07 1.08
CA ASN A 123 0.15 -19.51 0.43
C ASN A 123 0.87 -18.46 1.32
N MET A 124 0.14 -17.65 2.09
CA MET A 124 0.72 -16.75 3.09
C MET A 124 1.44 -17.52 4.20
N LYS A 125 0.82 -18.58 4.74
CA LYS A 125 1.45 -19.48 5.72
C LYS A 125 2.72 -20.11 5.17
N LEU A 126 2.68 -20.61 3.93
CA LEU A 126 3.84 -21.18 3.27
C LEU A 126 5.00 -20.17 3.16
N ARG A 127 4.71 -18.89 2.87
CA ARG A 127 5.72 -17.81 2.89
C ARG A 127 6.34 -17.67 4.28
N ARG A 128 5.53 -17.53 5.32
CA ARG A 128 5.99 -17.40 6.72
C ARG A 128 6.84 -18.59 7.17
N GLU A 129 6.39 -19.80 6.86
CA GLU A 129 7.10 -21.05 7.20
C GLU A 129 8.41 -21.20 6.41
N SER A 130 8.40 -20.86 5.12
CA SER A 130 9.57 -20.97 4.24
C SER A 130 10.74 -20.15 4.75
N ILE A 131 10.51 -18.88 5.08
CA ILE A 131 11.57 -18.01 5.59
C ILE A 131 11.89 -18.30 7.05
N GLY A 132 10.90 -18.71 7.87
CA GLY A 132 11.12 -19.14 9.25
C GLY A 132 12.15 -20.25 9.39
N LYS A 133 12.24 -21.18 8.42
CA LYS A 133 13.25 -22.24 8.37
C LYS A 133 14.70 -21.74 8.21
N LEU A 134 14.88 -20.49 7.76
CA LEU A 134 16.20 -19.86 7.56
C LEU A 134 16.62 -18.97 8.74
N LEU A 135 15.72 -18.76 9.70
CA LEU A 135 15.94 -17.91 10.86
C LEU A 135 16.54 -18.70 12.03
N LYS A 136 17.42 -18.07 12.79
CA LYS A 136 18.05 -18.66 13.98
C LYS A 136 17.13 -18.57 15.19
N THR A 137 17.49 -19.26 16.28
CA THR A 137 16.82 -19.09 17.57
C THR A 137 16.79 -17.62 17.98
N GLY A 138 15.60 -17.13 18.38
CA GLY A 138 15.36 -15.73 18.72
C GLY A 138 15.13 -14.81 17.51
N GLU A 139 15.37 -15.26 16.28
CA GLU A 139 14.99 -14.53 15.06
C GLU A 139 13.56 -14.93 14.63
N ARG A 140 12.76 -13.95 14.20
CA ARG A 140 11.37 -14.14 13.76
C ARG A 140 11.05 -13.28 12.54
N ILE A 141 10.03 -13.70 11.81
CA ILE A 141 9.39 -12.90 10.77
C ILE A 141 8.05 -12.39 11.30
N ALA A 142 7.84 -11.08 11.21
CA ALA A 142 6.66 -10.41 11.72
C ALA A 142 5.92 -9.68 10.59
N SER A 143 4.62 -9.90 10.49
CA SER A 143 3.72 -9.11 9.64
C SER A 143 3.13 -7.99 10.49
N ILE A 144 3.97 -6.99 10.77
CA ILE A 144 3.62 -5.77 11.51
C ILE A 144 3.80 -4.57 10.59
N THR A 145 2.90 -3.60 10.65
CA THR A 145 2.94 -2.46 9.73
C THR A 145 4.10 -1.52 10.04
N ALA A 146 4.30 -1.13 11.30
CA ALA A 146 5.51 -0.42 11.70
C ALA A 146 6.08 -1.01 12.98
N PHE A 147 7.41 -1.13 13.03
CA PHE A 147 8.08 -1.50 14.27
C PHE A 147 8.02 -0.31 15.25
N PRO A 148 7.50 -0.50 16.49
CA PRO A 148 7.15 0.62 17.37
C PRO A 148 8.30 1.59 17.69
N ARG A 149 9.54 1.09 17.71
CA ARG A 149 10.74 1.81 18.16
C ARG A 149 11.74 2.11 17.04
N VAL A 150 11.32 2.18 15.77
CA VAL A 150 12.20 2.63 14.65
C VAL A 150 12.80 3.98 15.00
N GLY A 151 14.12 4.14 14.85
CA GLY A 151 14.82 5.39 15.17
C GLY A 151 15.12 5.62 16.65
N CYS A 152 14.72 4.73 17.55
CA CYS A 152 15.21 4.73 18.94
C CYS A 152 16.63 4.17 19.03
N SER A 153 17.32 4.42 20.13
CA SER A 153 18.66 3.85 20.35
C SER A 153 18.66 2.31 20.22
N ASN A 154 19.61 1.76 19.48
CA ASN A 154 19.80 0.30 19.30
C ASN A 154 18.60 -0.45 18.67
N PHE A 155 17.73 0.22 17.90
CA PHE A 155 16.56 -0.43 17.30
C PHE A 155 16.89 -1.48 16.23
N THR A 156 18.14 -1.57 15.76
CA THR A 156 18.59 -2.56 14.77
C THR A 156 19.58 -3.57 15.35
N TYR A 157 19.65 -4.75 14.73
CA TYR A 157 20.69 -5.75 14.97
C TYR A 157 21.39 -6.15 13.65
N PRO A 158 22.73 -5.97 13.54
CA PRO A 158 23.59 -5.25 14.47
C PRO A 158 23.17 -3.80 14.71
N SER A 159 23.61 -3.22 15.82
CA SER A 159 23.31 -1.80 16.14
C SER A 159 24.27 -0.89 15.37
N TYR A 160 23.72 0.16 14.76
CA TYR A 160 24.46 1.18 14.02
C TYR A 160 24.08 2.57 14.52
N LYS A 161 25.00 3.52 14.37
CA LYS A 161 24.75 4.93 14.71
C LYS A 161 24.29 5.69 13.46
N PRO A 162 23.30 6.59 13.57
CA PRO A 162 22.95 7.50 12.48
C PRO A 162 24.12 8.40 12.08
N ASN A 163 24.12 8.84 10.82
CA ASN A 163 25.10 9.81 10.29
C ASN A 163 24.35 11.10 9.88
N PRO A 164 24.17 12.07 10.80
CA PRO A 164 23.40 13.30 10.55
C PRO A 164 24.17 14.35 9.72
N THR A 165 25.25 13.96 9.04
CA THR A 165 26.04 14.88 8.20
C THR A 165 25.64 14.75 6.72
N PRO A 166 26.01 15.72 5.86
CA PRO A 166 25.78 15.61 4.41
C PRO A 166 26.43 14.39 3.74
N SER A 167 27.41 13.75 4.41
CA SER A 167 28.02 12.51 3.93
C SER A 167 27.13 11.28 4.11
N GLY A 168 26.13 11.35 4.99
CA GLY A 168 25.12 10.32 5.17
C GLY A 168 24.14 10.27 3.99
N CYS A 169 23.64 9.08 3.67
CA CYS A 169 22.65 8.89 2.62
C CYS A 169 21.35 9.61 2.99
N SER A 170 20.79 9.31 4.16
CA SER A 170 19.60 9.97 4.70
C SER A 170 19.90 11.31 5.40
N SER A 171 21.12 11.47 5.94
CA SER A 171 21.46 12.56 6.88
C SER A 171 20.55 12.61 8.12
N SER A 172 19.94 11.48 8.47
CA SER A 172 18.97 11.39 9.56
C SER A 172 19.63 11.49 10.94
N LEU A 173 18.89 12.09 11.89
CA LEU A 173 19.23 12.07 13.32
C LEU A 173 19.02 10.70 13.97
N PHE A 174 18.15 9.87 13.41
CA PHE A 174 17.59 8.70 14.07
C PHE A 174 17.82 7.39 13.31
N PHE A 175 17.87 7.45 11.97
CA PHE A 175 17.87 6.28 11.10
C PHE A 175 19.27 6.04 10.50
N PRO A 176 19.95 4.93 10.84
CA PRO A 176 21.25 4.60 10.26
C PRO A 176 21.13 4.17 8.80
N ASP A 177 22.11 4.54 7.98
CA ASP A 177 22.10 4.21 6.54
C ASP A 177 22.27 2.71 6.28
N GLU A 178 22.78 1.94 7.24
CA GLU A 178 22.87 0.47 7.22
C GLU A 178 21.51 -0.21 7.32
N ALA A 179 20.49 0.49 7.83
CA ALA A 179 19.13 0.00 7.82
C ALA A 179 18.45 0.13 6.44
N ILE A 180 19.05 0.89 5.50
CA ILE A 180 18.62 0.96 4.10
C ILE A 180 19.18 -0.26 3.36
N HIS A 181 18.34 -0.89 2.55
CA HIS A 181 18.70 -2.09 1.81
C HIS A 181 20.02 -1.91 1.04
N SER A 182 20.94 -2.85 1.26
CA SER A 182 22.34 -2.74 0.83
C SER A 182 22.65 -3.43 -0.50
N SER A 183 21.89 -4.48 -0.85
CA SER A 183 22.18 -5.30 -2.04
C SER A 183 21.86 -4.60 -3.37
N HIS A 184 20.94 -3.64 -3.35
CA HIS A 184 20.47 -2.98 -4.56
C HIS A 184 20.67 -1.45 -4.48
N PRO A 185 21.38 -0.83 -5.44
CA PRO A 185 21.74 0.60 -5.37
C PRO A 185 20.53 1.55 -5.39
N ARG A 186 19.38 1.10 -5.90
CA ARG A 186 18.14 1.90 -6.01
C ARG A 186 17.76 2.57 -4.69
N PHE A 187 17.73 1.86 -3.57
CA PHE A 187 17.12 2.38 -2.33
C PHE A 187 17.93 3.51 -1.68
N LYS A 188 19.26 3.39 -1.65
CA LYS A 188 20.16 4.46 -1.21
C LYS A 188 20.15 5.64 -2.18
N THR A 189 20.11 5.36 -3.48
CA THR A 189 20.00 6.41 -4.52
C THR A 189 18.72 7.21 -4.36
N LEU A 190 17.59 6.52 -4.15
CA LEU A 190 16.28 7.12 -3.95
C LEU A 190 16.27 8.02 -2.71
N THR A 191 16.78 7.52 -1.57
CA THR A 191 16.88 8.28 -0.31
C THR A 191 17.69 9.56 -0.49
N ARG A 192 18.88 9.44 -1.09
CA ARG A 192 19.77 10.57 -1.33
C ARG A 192 19.14 11.57 -2.31
N ASN A 193 18.63 11.11 -3.45
CA ASN A 193 18.14 11.98 -4.51
C ASN A 193 16.85 12.71 -4.11
N VAL A 194 15.94 12.09 -3.33
CA VAL A 194 14.78 12.77 -2.75
C VAL A 194 15.22 13.94 -1.89
N ARG A 195 16.17 13.73 -0.97
CA ARG A 195 16.72 14.79 -0.11
C ARG A 195 17.40 15.91 -0.91
N LEU A 196 18.26 15.54 -1.87
CA LEU A 196 18.98 16.52 -2.69
C LEU A 196 18.03 17.32 -3.61
N ARG A 197 17.02 16.67 -4.19
CA ARG A 197 15.96 17.34 -4.98
C ARG A 197 15.18 18.32 -4.11
N ARG A 198 14.76 17.87 -2.92
CA ARG A 198 13.98 18.67 -1.97
C ARG A 198 14.78 19.87 -1.44
N LYS A 199 16.11 19.78 -1.43
CA LYS A 199 17.09 20.75 -0.87
C LYS A 199 17.07 20.86 0.65
N GLU A 200 16.35 19.97 1.31
CA GLU A 200 16.22 19.81 2.76
C GLU A 200 15.89 18.34 3.05
N LYS A 201 16.05 17.89 4.28
CA LYS A 201 15.54 16.57 4.69
C LYS A 201 14.02 16.53 4.54
N VAL A 202 13.50 15.31 4.38
CA VAL A 202 12.08 15.08 4.60
C VAL A 202 11.76 15.38 6.07
N ALA A 203 10.59 15.96 6.32
CA ALA A 203 10.15 16.31 7.66
C ALA A 203 8.79 15.68 7.90
N ILE A 204 8.75 14.68 8.77
CA ILE A 204 7.55 13.91 9.09
C ILE A 204 7.11 14.33 10.49
N ASN A 205 5.92 14.89 10.59
CA ASN A 205 5.33 15.32 11.87
C ASN A 205 4.00 14.60 12.08
N ILE A 206 3.94 13.71 13.07
CA ILE A 206 2.73 12.95 13.42
C ILE A 206 2.23 13.41 14.79
N PRO A 207 0.95 13.76 14.95
CA PRO A 207 0.42 14.17 16.25
C PRO A 207 0.73 13.12 17.33
N ILE A 208 1.29 13.57 18.46
CA ILE A 208 1.53 12.68 19.60
C ILE A 208 0.21 12.40 20.31
N PHE A 209 0.04 11.17 20.82
CA PHE A 209 -1.06 10.86 21.72
C PHE A 209 -0.90 11.67 23.02
N LYS A 210 -1.95 12.37 23.44
CA LYS A 210 -1.92 13.19 24.66
C LYS A 210 -2.58 12.43 25.81
N ASP A 211 -1.77 11.72 26.57
CA ASP A 211 -2.17 11.08 27.83
C ASP A 211 -1.86 12.01 29.03
N LYS A 212 -2.24 11.59 30.24
CA LYS A 212 -2.23 12.39 31.48
C LYS A 212 -0.90 13.07 31.78
N ASN A 213 0.21 12.39 31.50
CA ASN A 213 1.57 12.84 31.76
C ASN A 213 2.34 13.14 30.46
N THR A 214 1.69 13.11 29.29
CA THR A 214 2.34 13.55 28.04
C THR A 214 2.65 15.04 28.17
N MET A 215 3.89 15.43 27.92
CA MET A 215 4.29 16.84 27.88
C MET A 215 3.43 17.60 26.84
N SER A 216 2.89 18.76 27.20
CA SER A 216 2.18 19.63 26.25
C SER A 216 2.59 21.11 26.43
N PRO A 217 3.17 21.77 25.41
CA PRO A 217 3.47 21.19 24.10
C PRO A 217 4.54 20.09 24.20
N PHE A 218 4.35 18.97 23.50
CA PHE A 218 5.43 18.00 23.32
C PHE A 218 6.48 18.63 22.40
N LEU A 219 7.67 18.85 22.94
CA LEU A 219 8.81 19.45 22.25
C LEU A 219 10.07 18.71 22.67
N GLU A 220 10.79 18.19 21.68
CA GLU A 220 12.06 17.52 21.90
C GLU A 220 13.22 18.49 21.63
N ASP A 221 14.29 18.36 22.43
CA ASP A 221 15.57 18.98 22.12
C ASP A 221 16.34 18.08 21.15
N LEU A 222 16.33 18.42 19.87
CA LEU A 222 16.97 17.62 18.82
C LEU A 222 18.49 17.82 18.77
N SER A 223 19.03 18.82 19.47
CA SER A 223 20.49 19.06 19.50
C SER A 223 21.25 17.89 20.14
N ILE A 224 20.60 17.13 21.03
CA ILE A 224 21.17 15.93 21.67
C ILE A 224 21.47 14.81 20.66
N TYR A 225 20.82 14.83 19.49
CA TYR A 225 21.04 13.87 18.40
C TYR A 225 22.01 14.40 17.33
N GLY A 226 22.62 15.57 17.56
CA GLY A 226 23.55 16.20 16.63
C GLY A 226 22.88 17.04 15.55
N ASP A 227 21.66 17.54 15.81
CA ASP A 227 20.98 18.45 14.88
C ASP A 227 21.75 19.77 14.73
N ASN A 228 21.79 20.27 13.49
CA ASN A 228 22.41 21.55 13.14
C ASN A 228 21.38 22.71 13.15
N GLY A 229 20.15 22.46 13.58
CA GLY A 229 19.02 23.38 13.59
C GLY A 229 17.99 23.13 12.50
N GLU A 230 18.32 22.41 11.42
CA GLU A 230 17.39 22.11 10.32
C GLU A 230 16.17 21.33 10.84
N SER A 231 16.41 20.28 11.63
CA SER A 231 15.35 19.39 12.12
C SER A 231 14.51 20.08 13.19
N GLN A 232 15.14 20.82 14.11
CA GLN A 232 14.45 21.55 15.15
C GLN A 232 13.49 22.59 14.57
N ASN A 233 13.87 23.26 13.48
CA ASN A 233 13.03 24.23 12.79
C ASN A 233 11.86 23.58 12.03
N ALA A 234 12.02 22.32 11.61
CA ALA A 234 10.99 21.56 10.89
C ALA A 234 10.02 20.80 11.83
N ALA A 235 10.42 20.56 13.07
CA ALA A 235 9.61 19.90 14.10
C ALA A 235 8.44 20.80 14.55
N LYS A 236 7.26 20.21 14.69
CA LYS A 236 6.05 20.91 15.17
C LYS A 236 5.80 20.59 16.66
N PRO A 237 5.34 21.57 17.46
CA PRO A 237 4.83 21.30 18.80
C PRO A 237 3.73 20.24 18.78
N ASP A 238 3.67 19.37 19.80
CA ASP A 238 2.69 18.28 19.91
C ASP A 238 2.77 17.23 18.78
N HIS A 239 3.92 17.08 18.14
CA HIS A 239 4.15 16.07 17.11
C HIS A 239 5.42 15.25 17.38
N ILE A 240 5.34 13.96 17.10
CA ILE A 240 6.49 13.07 16.96
C ILE A 240 7.20 13.46 15.66
N TYR A 241 8.45 13.90 15.78
CA TYR A 241 9.26 14.29 14.62
C TYR A 241 10.10 13.11 14.10
N MET A 242 10.15 12.93 12.78
CA MET A 242 10.97 11.93 12.08
C MET A 242 11.51 12.54 10.78
N ASP A 243 12.70 12.12 10.33
CA ASP A 243 13.45 12.86 9.29
C ASP A 243 14.09 11.98 8.21
N ALA A 244 13.60 10.75 8.04
CA ALA A 244 14.16 9.80 7.08
C ALA A 244 13.09 9.05 6.30
N MET A 245 13.41 8.72 5.05
CA MET A 245 12.60 7.87 4.17
C MET A 245 12.26 6.52 4.82
N GLY A 246 13.17 5.96 5.60
CA GLY A 246 12.99 4.69 6.31
C GLY A 246 11.93 4.69 7.40
N PHE A 247 11.44 5.84 7.87
CA PHE A 247 10.28 5.86 8.78
C PHE A 247 8.98 5.53 8.05
N GLY A 248 8.87 5.84 6.76
CA GLY A 248 7.69 5.52 5.95
C GLY A 248 7.89 4.26 5.10
N MET A 249 8.89 4.25 4.22
CA MET A 249 9.18 3.09 3.36
C MET A 249 9.77 1.90 4.12
N GLY A 250 10.16 2.09 5.39
CA GLY A 250 10.46 0.99 6.31
C GLY A 250 9.23 0.39 7.00
N CYS A 251 8.02 0.88 6.70
CA CYS A 251 6.77 0.24 7.10
C CYS A 251 6.37 -0.84 6.10
N CYS A 252 5.63 -1.84 6.56
CA CYS A 252 5.07 -2.92 5.74
C CYS A 252 3.62 -2.63 5.36
N CYS A 253 3.13 -3.25 4.28
CA CYS A 253 1.73 -3.17 3.88
C CYS A 253 1.20 -4.44 3.21
N LEU A 254 -0.11 -4.42 2.97
CA LEU A 254 -0.82 -5.43 2.21
C LEU A 254 -1.29 -4.80 0.90
N GLN A 255 -0.77 -5.28 -0.23
CA GLN A 255 -1.16 -4.82 -1.56
C GLN A 255 -1.84 -5.95 -2.32
N LEU A 256 -2.73 -5.59 -3.24
CA LEU A 256 -3.45 -6.54 -4.09
C LEU A 256 -3.47 -6.01 -5.51
N THR A 257 -2.98 -6.79 -6.46
CA THR A 257 -3.11 -6.49 -7.90
C THR A 257 -4.09 -7.45 -8.55
N PHE A 258 -4.99 -6.94 -9.38
CA PHE A 258 -5.86 -7.75 -10.22
C PHE A 258 -5.84 -7.26 -11.67
N GLN A 259 -5.94 -8.21 -12.58
CA GLN A 259 -6.03 -8.02 -14.02
C GLN A 259 -7.50 -7.89 -14.42
N ALA A 260 -7.78 -6.87 -15.21
CA ALA A 260 -9.09 -6.63 -15.80
C ALA A 260 -9.20 -7.26 -17.19
N CYS A 261 -10.42 -7.40 -17.71
CA CYS A 261 -10.65 -8.02 -19.01
C CYS A 261 -10.16 -7.19 -20.21
N ASN A 262 -10.06 -5.87 -20.03
CA ASN A 262 -9.58 -4.88 -20.99
C ASN A 262 -9.28 -3.55 -20.26
N ILE A 263 -8.84 -2.54 -21.00
CA ILE A 263 -8.55 -1.21 -20.45
C ILE A 263 -9.79 -0.50 -19.86
N GLY A 264 -10.98 -0.70 -20.45
CA GLY A 264 -12.23 -0.09 -19.99
C GLY A 264 -12.63 -0.60 -18.60
N GLU A 265 -12.60 -1.92 -18.39
CA GLU A 265 -12.84 -2.52 -17.08
C GLU A 265 -11.76 -2.10 -16.07
N ALA A 266 -10.49 -2.01 -16.48
CA ALA A 266 -9.42 -1.54 -15.60
C ALA A 266 -9.67 -0.10 -15.11
N ARG A 267 -10.09 0.81 -15.98
CA ARG A 267 -10.44 2.19 -15.62
C ARG A 267 -11.65 2.24 -14.70
N LEU A 268 -12.69 1.45 -14.98
CA LEU A 268 -13.88 1.38 -14.14
C LEU A 268 -13.53 0.89 -12.73
N LEU A 269 -12.76 -0.19 -12.62
CA LEU A 269 -12.33 -0.73 -11.32
C LEU A 269 -11.42 0.24 -10.57
N TYR A 270 -10.48 0.91 -11.25
CA TYR A 270 -9.66 1.96 -10.65
C TYR A 270 -10.54 3.04 -10.00
N ASP A 271 -11.53 3.55 -10.73
CA ASP A 271 -12.39 4.61 -10.19
C ASP A 271 -13.24 4.13 -9.02
N HIS A 272 -13.90 2.98 -9.17
CA HIS A 272 -14.85 2.49 -8.17
C HIS A 272 -14.17 2.00 -6.88
N LEU A 273 -12.88 1.70 -6.93
CA LEU A 273 -12.11 1.34 -5.72
C LEU A 273 -11.55 2.55 -4.98
N ALA A 274 -11.50 3.74 -5.58
CA ALA A 274 -10.92 4.91 -4.89
C ALA A 274 -11.70 5.28 -3.62
N PRO A 275 -13.05 5.28 -3.61
CA PRO A 275 -13.84 5.51 -2.40
C PRO A 275 -13.69 4.39 -1.36
N ILE A 276 -13.25 3.18 -1.77
CA ILE A 276 -12.99 2.05 -0.88
C ILE A 276 -11.64 2.17 -0.18
N CYS A 277 -10.66 2.86 -0.77
CA CYS A 277 -9.32 3.02 -0.21
C CYS A 277 -9.30 3.52 1.25
N PRO A 278 -9.93 4.67 1.59
CA PRO A 278 -9.93 5.17 2.97
C PRO A 278 -10.70 4.26 3.94
N ILE A 279 -11.75 3.59 3.47
CA ILE A 279 -12.55 2.66 4.28
C ILE A 279 -11.70 1.47 4.71
N MET A 280 -10.96 0.87 3.77
CA MET A 280 -10.07 -0.25 4.07
C MET A 280 -8.85 0.16 4.86
N MET A 281 -8.33 1.38 4.65
CA MET A 281 -7.25 1.92 5.47
C MET A 281 -7.68 2.02 6.94
N ALA A 282 -8.85 2.59 7.22
CA ALA A 282 -9.40 2.68 8.57
C ALA A 282 -9.66 1.30 9.19
N LEU A 283 -10.29 0.37 8.44
CA LEU A 283 -10.57 -0.98 8.91
C LEU A 283 -9.30 -1.78 9.23
N SER A 284 -8.27 -1.63 8.41
CA SER A 284 -7.00 -2.35 8.57
C SER A 284 -6.04 -1.65 9.55
N ALA A 285 -6.38 -0.48 10.09
CA ALA A 285 -5.51 0.34 10.93
C ALA A 285 -4.67 -0.47 11.93
N ALA A 286 -3.33 -0.37 11.82
CA ALA A 286 -2.38 -1.20 12.57
C ALA A 286 -1.16 -0.45 13.10
N THR A 287 -1.13 0.89 13.01
CA THR A 287 0.07 1.68 13.31
C THR A 287 -0.18 2.87 14.24
N PRO A 288 -0.23 2.64 15.56
CA PRO A 288 -0.44 3.71 16.55
C PRO A 288 0.84 4.15 17.27
N ILE A 289 2.03 3.66 16.88
CA ILE A 289 3.30 3.97 17.55
C ILE A 289 4.35 4.36 16.50
N TYR A 290 5.04 5.47 16.74
CA TYR A 290 6.21 5.88 15.97
C TYR A 290 7.33 6.32 16.89
N ARG A 291 8.57 5.92 16.57
CA ARG A 291 9.79 6.37 17.27
C ARG A 291 9.71 6.22 18.80
N GLY A 292 9.05 5.17 19.27
CA GLY A 292 8.87 4.88 20.69
C GLY A 292 7.82 5.75 21.39
N TYR A 293 6.92 6.39 20.64
CA TYR A 293 5.82 7.18 21.18
C TYR A 293 4.48 6.75 20.61
N LEU A 294 3.44 6.70 21.44
CA LEU A 294 2.06 6.59 20.95
C LEU A 294 1.71 7.84 20.14
N ALA A 295 1.19 7.63 18.94
CA ALA A 295 0.69 8.66 18.05
C ALA A 295 -0.83 8.79 18.18
N ASP A 296 -1.40 9.96 17.87
CA ASP A 296 -2.85 10.19 17.79
C ASP A 296 -3.42 9.88 16.39
N THR A 297 -2.77 8.95 15.70
CA THR A 297 -3.18 8.38 14.43
C THR A 297 -3.01 6.87 14.48
N ASP A 298 -3.74 6.13 13.65
CA ASP A 298 -3.76 4.65 13.66
C ASP A 298 -3.21 4.01 12.36
N CYS A 299 -2.77 4.79 11.38
CA CYS A 299 -2.34 4.30 10.06
C CYS A 299 -1.00 4.91 9.58
N ARG A 300 -0.24 4.17 8.76
CA ARG A 300 1.07 4.60 8.22
C ARG A 300 1.03 5.69 7.15
N TRP A 301 -0.12 5.96 6.57
CA TRP A 301 -0.24 6.70 5.30
C TRP A 301 0.43 8.08 5.34
N SER A 302 0.15 8.90 6.34
CA SER A 302 0.75 10.24 6.47
C SER A 302 2.26 10.21 6.71
N VAL A 303 2.79 9.16 7.38
CA VAL A 303 4.23 8.97 7.56
C VAL A 303 4.89 8.72 6.21
N ILE A 304 4.37 7.78 5.42
CA ILE A 304 4.96 7.43 4.13
C ILE A 304 4.78 8.52 3.06
N VAL A 305 3.64 9.25 3.07
CA VAL A 305 3.42 10.45 2.25
C VAL A 305 4.54 11.47 2.48
N GLN A 306 4.86 11.75 3.75
CA GLN A 306 5.89 12.73 4.13
C GLN A 306 7.32 12.18 3.94
N SER A 307 7.54 10.87 4.05
CA SER A 307 8.89 10.28 4.02
C SER A 307 9.53 10.27 2.63
N VAL A 308 8.74 10.47 1.57
CA VAL A 308 9.21 10.53 0.18
C VAL A 308 8.77 11.79 -0.56
N ASP A 309 8.31 12.80 0.18
CA ASP A 309 7.93 14.08 -0.40
C ASP A 309 9.18 14.80 -0.88
N ASP A 310 9.42 14.76 -2.18
CA ASP A 310 10.58 15.38 -2.81
C ASP A 310 10.34 16.83 -3.21
N ARG A 311 9.14 17.38 -2.95
CA ARG A 311 8.75 18.73 -3.36
C ARG A 311 9.63 19.80 -2.74
N THR A 312 10.13 20.71 -3.58
CA THR A 312 10.84 21.90 -3.12
C THR A 312 9.92 22.84 -2.34
N ARG A 313 10.49 23.92 -1.79
CA ARG A 313 9.69 24.98 -1.15
C ARG A 313 8.80 25.72 -2.15
N GLU A 314 9.25 25.92 -3.40
CA GLU A 314 8.44 26.52 -4.48
C GLU A 314 7.27 25.61 -4.87
N GLU A 315 7.53 24.31 -5.09
CA GLU A 315 6.50 23.33 -5.46
C GLU A 315 5.43 23.16 -4.36
N ARG A 316 5.78 23.41 -3.09
CA ARG A 316 4.84 23.45 -1.95
C ARG A 316 4.13 24.79 -1.76
N GLY A 317 4.46 25.81 -2.56
CA GLY A 317 3.90 27.16 -2.43
C GLY A 317 4.40 27.94 -1.21
N LEU A 318 5.48 27.49 -0.57
CA LEU A 318 6.13 28.20 0.53
C LEU A 318 7.01 29.36 0.03
N GLU A 319 7.42 29.31 -1.24
CA GLU A 319 8.17 30.34 -1.94
C GLU A 319 7.58 30.56 -3.34
N PRO A 320 7.76 31.75 -3.96
CA PRO A 320 7.31 32.00 -5.31
C PRO A 320 8.00 31.09 -6.34
N LEU A 321 7.24 30.57 -7.30
CA LEU A 321 7.74 29.73 -8.38
C LEU A 321 8.68 30.53 -9.30
N LYS A 322 9.98 30.19 -9.30
CA LYS A 322 11.05 30.83 -10.08
C LYS A 322 11.92 29.82 -10.82
N HIS A 323 12.18 28.67 -10.20
CA HIS A 323 13.08 27.64 -10.70
C HIS A 323 12.35 26.33 -11.02
N ASP A 324 11.28 26.03 -10.28
CA ASP A 324 10.45 24.85 -10.52
C ASP A 324 9.32 25.15 -11.53
N ARG A 325 8.75 24.09 -12.13
CA ARG A 325 7.76 24.21 -13.23
C ARG A 325 6.32 24.31 -12.74
N PHE A 326 6.02 23.72 -11.58
CA PHE A 326 4.64 23.49 -11.13
C PHE A 326 4.49 23.77 -9.63
N LEU A 327 3.34 24.32 -9.24
CA LEU A 327 2.85 24.21 -7.87
C LEU A 327 2.19 22.84 -7.73
N ILE A 328 2.62 22.00 -6.78
CA ILE A 328 2.20 20.61 -6.69
C ILE A 328 1.53 20.33 -5.34
N ASN A 329 0.24 20.02 -5.38
CA ASN A 329 -0.62 19.93 -4.20
C ASN A 329 -0.26 18.76 -3.27
N LYS A 330 0.05 17.59 -3.85
CA LYS A 330 0.32 16.35 -3.11
C LYS A 330 1.77 15.89 -3.24
N SER A 331 2.24 15.10 -2.28
CA SER A 331 3.49 14.34 -2.44
C SER A 331 3.34 13.37 -3.62
N ARG A 332 4.46 12.89 -4.16
CA ARG A 332 4.42 11.81 -5.18
C ARG A 332 3.92 10.48 -4.60
N TYR A 333 3.91 10.35 -3.28
CA TYR A 333 3.14 9.33 -2.56
C TYR A 333 1.92 10.00 -1.95
N ASP A 334 0.72 9.71 -2.43
CA ASP A 334 -0.55 10.20 -1.86
C ASP A 334 -1.76 9.46 -2.45
N SER A 335 -2.97 9.84 -2.08
CA SER A 335 -4.22 9.42 -2.72
C SER A 335 -4.23 9.73 -4.23
N ILE A 336 -5.04 9.02 -5.01
CA ILE A 336 -5.21 9.31 -6.44
C ILE A 336 -5.67 10.76 -6.68
N ASP A 337 -5.33 11.32 -7.84
CA ASP A 337 -5.63 12.71 -8.18
C ASP A 337 -6.78 12.87 -9.20
N SER A 338 -7.16 11.78 -9.88
CA SER A 338 -8.23 11.81 -10.89
C SER A 338 -8.79 10.41 -11.16
N TYR A 339 -10.08 10.39 -11.49
CA TYR A 339 -10.78 9.29 -12.11
C TYR A 339 -10.48 9.19 -13.61
N LEU A 340 -10.46 7.95 -14.09
CA LEU A 340 -10.05 7.59 -15.43
C LEU A 340 -11.23 7.23 -16.32
N SER A 341 -12.40 6.82 -15.81
CA SER A 341 -13.57 6.46 -16.62
C SER A 341 -14.48 7.66 -16.87
N GLU A 342 -15.27 7.58 -17.94
CA GLU A 342 -16.22 8.64 -18.29
C GLU A 342 -17.26 8.89 -17.18
N GLU A 343 -17.65 7.84 -16.43
CA GLU A 343 -18.56 7.96 -15.29
C GLU A 343 -17.95 8.79 -14.14
N GLY A 344 -16.63 8.73 -14.00
CA GLY A 344 -15.84 9.47 -13.02
C GLY A 344 -15.63 10.95 -13.36
N ARG A 345 -15.83 11.36 -14.62
CA ARG A 345 -15.51 12.72 -15.10
C ARG A 345 -16.08 13.82 -14.21
N CYS A 346 -17.35 13.71 -13.84
CA CYS A 346 -18.03 14.74 -13.05
C CYS A 346 -17.60 14.78 -11.57
N TYR A 347 -16.88 13.76 -11.11
CA TYR A 347 -16.35 13.67 -9.75
C TYR A 347 -14.87 14.07 -9.67
N ASN A 348 -14.24 14.40 -10.80
CA ASN A 348 -12.92 15.05 -10.84
C ASN A 348 -13.06 16.54 -10.52
N ASP A 349 -13.23 16.85 -9.23
CA ASP A 349 -13.52 18.20 -8.73
C ASP A 349 -12.27 18.94 -8.22
N LEU A 350 -11.11 18.30 -8.26
CA LEU A 350 -9.83 18.94 -7.98
C LEU A 350 -9.22 19.55 -9.24
N GLN A 351 -8.54 20.70 -9.07
CA GLN A 351 -7.70 21.24 -10.14
C GLN A 351 -6.45 20.36 -10.32
N LEU A 352 -6.47 19.51 -11.34
CA LEU A 352 -5.35 18.64 -11.67
C LEU A 352 -4.19 19.46 -12.26
N VAL A 353 -2.99 19.29 -11.71
CA VAL A 353 -1.76 19.88 -12.21
C VAL A 353 -1.11 18.89 -13.17
N TYR A 354 -0.92 19.26 -14.44
CA TYR A 354 -0.34 18.36 -15.43
C TYR A 354 0.49 19.13 -16.47
N ASP A 355 1.40 18.43 -17.14
CA ASP A 355 2.20 18.99 -18.23
C ASP A 355 1.35 19.10 -19.51
N LYS A 356 1.10 20.33 -19.96
CA LYS A 356 0.21 20.60 -21.11
C LYS A 356 0.79 20.06 -22.43
N GLU A 357 2.10 20.11 -22.61
CA GLU A 357 2.73 19.62 -23.84
C GLU A 357 2.59 18.09 -23.95
N ILE A 358 2.81 17.40 -22.83
CA ILE A 358 2.61 15.94 -22.76
C ILE A 358 1.13 15.59 -22.99
N TYR A 359 0.21 16.33 -22.38
CA TYR A 359 -1.23 16.13 -22.59
C TYR A 359 -1.61 16.30 -24.07
N GLU A 360 -1.14 17.35 -24.73
CA GLU A 360 -1.40 17.62 -26.15
C GLU A 360 -0.80 16.53 -27.06
N GLU A 361 0.40 16.03 -26.75
CA GLU A 361 1.03 14.90 -27.45
C GLU A 361 0.18 13.61 -27.32
N LEU A 362 -0.26 13.26 -26.12
CA LEU A 362 -1.09 12.07 -25.87
C LEU A 362 -2.44 12.17 -26.61
N MET A 363 -3.08 13.34 -26.58
CA MET A 363 -4.34 13.60 -27.28
C MET A 363 -4.18 13.51 -28.80
N ALA A 364 -3.10 14.08 -29.36
CA ALA A 364 -2.78 13.97 -30.79
C ALA A 364 -2.59 12.51 -31.21
N GLU A 365 -2.16 11.65 -30.28
CA GLU A 365 -1.98 10.21 -30.50
C GLU A 365 -3.21 9.35 -30.25
N GLY A 366 -4.37 10.00 -30.05
CA GLY A 366 -5.67 9.33 -29.93
C GLY A 366 -5.90 8.65 -28.58
N ILE A 367 -5.18 9.06 -27.54
CA ILE A 367 -5.48 8.73 -26.16
C ILE A 367 -6.51 9.73 -25.66
N ASP A 368 -7.58 9.26 -25.02
CA ASP A 368 -8.68 10.15 -24.60
C ASP A 368 -8.27 11.11 -23.48
N ASP A 369 -9.10 12.13 -23.27
CA ASP A 369 -8.86 13.25 -22.36
C ASP A 369 -8.50 12.81 -20.93
N LEU A 370 -9.28 11.92 -20.31
CA LEU A 370 -9.07 11.54 -18.90
C LEU A 370 -7.77 10.76 -18.71
N LEU A 371 -7.48 9.82 -19.62
CA LEU A 371 -6.23 9.06 -19.55
C LEU A 371 -5.03 9.94 -19.89
N SER A 372 -5.17 10.86 -20.85
CA SER A 372 -4.12 11.83 -21.20
C SER A 372 -3.78 12.75 -20.03
N GLN A 373 -4.80 13.27 -19.34
CA GLN A 373 -4.63 14.09 -18.12
C GLN A 373 -3.92 13.32 -17.01
N HIS A 374 -4.35 12.07 -16.76
CA HIS A 374 -3.72 11.22 -15.73
C HIS A 374 -2.23 11.00 -16.00
N ILE A 375 -1.85 10.60 -17.22
CA ILE A 375 -0.45 10.34 -17.57
C ILE A 375 0.36 11.64 -17.53
N ALA A 376 -0.17 12.74 -18.07
CA ALA A 376 0.49 14.04 -18.02
C ALA A 376 0.68 14.56 -16.58
N HIS A 377 -0.22 14.23 -15.66
CA HIS A 377 -0.08 14.53 -14.24
C HIS A 377 1.06 13.73 -13.60
N LEU A 378 1.16 12.42 -13.85
CA LEU A 378 2.27 11.61 -13.30
C LEU A 378 3.65 12.14 -13.74
N PHE A 379 3.72 12.68 -14.96
CA PHE A 379 4.93 13.20 -15.59
C PHE A 379 5.29 14.65 -15.20
N ILE A 380 4.57 15.27 -14.26
CA ILE A 380 5.05 16.52 -13.63
C ILE A 380 6.26 16.27 -12.72
N ARG A 381 6.49 15.01 -12.32
CA ARG A 381 7.58 14.61 -11.43
C ARG A 381 8.90 14.46 -12.19
N ASP A 382 9.99 14.71 -11.49
CA ASP A 382 11.31 14.30 -11.96
C ASP A 382 11.55 12.81 -11.67
N PRO A 383 12.34 12.12 -12.52
CA PRO A 383 12.90 10.82 -12.15
C PRO A 383 13.83 11.00 -10.95
N ILE A 384 13.72 10.11 -9.97
CA ILE A 384 14.51 10.17 -8.72
C ILE A 384 15.53 9.05 -8.61
N SER A 385 15.52 8.09 -9.54
CA SER A 385 16.53 7.03 -9.64
C SER A 385 16.69 6.64 -11.11
N LEU A 386 17.86 6.92 -11.70
CA LEU A 386 18.20 6.54 -13.08
C LEU A 386 19.55 5.81 -13.08
N PHE A 387 19.66 4.78 -13.92
CA PHE A 387 20.91 4.05 -14.14
C PHE A 387 21.54 4.48 -15.46
N GLU A 388 22.87 4.59 -15.50
CA GLU A 388 23.63 5.03 -16.68
C GLU A 388 23.31 4.17 -17.91
N GLU A 389 23.23 2.87 -17.72
CA GLU A 389 22.94 1.86 -18.75
C GLU A 389 21.51 1.97 -19.29
N LYS A 390 20.64 2.71 -18.60
CA LYS A 390 19.23 2.89 -18.91
C LYS A 390 18.92 4.28 -19.46
N ILE A 391 19.92 5.15 -19.69
CA ILE A 391 19.70 6.49 -20.26
C ILE A 391 19.10 6.39 -21.67
N ASN A 392 19.67 5.55 -22.53
CA ASN A 392 19.20 5.37 -23.91
C ASN A 392 18.53 4.00 -24.06
N GLN A 393 17.30 4.00 -24.57
CA GLN A 393 16.48 2.78 -24.69
C GLN A 393 15.77 2.76 -26.03
N ASN A 394 15.23 1.60 -26.39
CA ASN A 394 14.37 1.47 -27.55
C ASN A 394 12.91 1.70 -27.13
N ASP A 395 12.38 2.90 -27.42
CA ASP A 395 11.01 3.27 -27.06
C ASP A 395 9.92 2.37 -27.67
N SER A 396 10.27 1.56 -28.67
CA SER A 396 9.34 0.61 -29.29
C SER A 396 9.25 -0.73 -28.57
N THR A 397 10.19 -1.06 -27.69
CA THR A 397 10.24 -2.38 -27.00
C THR A 397 10.35 -2.25 -25.49
N ASP A 398 11.02 -1.20 -25.01
CA ASP A 398 11.34 -1.01 -23.61
C ASP A 398 10.33 -0.06 -22.97
N THR A 399 10.15 -0.18 -21.65
CA THR A 399 9.25 0.68 -20.89
C THR A 399 9.89 1.25 -19.63
N ASP A 400 11.20 1.12 -19.44
CA ASP A 400 11.82 1.51 -18.17
C ASP A 400 11.77 3.03 -17.93
N HIS A 401 11.72 3.90 -18.96
CA HIS A 401 11.56 5.36 -18.75
C HIS A 401 10.15 5.69 -18.27
N PHE A 402 9.14 5.04 -18.86
CA PHE A 402 7.77 5.13 -18.35
C PHE A 402 7.68 4.61 -16.91
N GLU A 403 8.22 3.42 -16.64
CA GLU A 403 8.23 2.81 -15.31
C GLU A 403 9.06 3.62 -14.30
N ASN A 404 10.05 4.39 -14.73
CA ASN A 404 10.80 5.28 -13.84
C ASN A 404 9.87 6.27 -13.14
N ILE A 405 8.98 6.91 -13.89
CA ILE A 405 8.00 7.86 -13.39
C ILE A 405 6.80 7.14 -12.75
N GLN A 406 6.25 6.13 -13.41
CA GLN A 406 5.08 5.39 -12.94
C GLN A 406 5.33 4.67 -11.62
N SER A 407 6.46 3.96 -11.47
CA SER A 407 6.77 3.19 -10.25
C SER A 407 7.08 4.08 -9.05
N THR A 408 7.38 5.36 -9.28
CA THR A 408 7.70 6.35 -8.24
C THR A 408 6.60 7.40 -8.04
N ASN A 409 5.45 7.24 -8.69
CA ASN A 409 4.19 7.80 -8.23
C ASN A 409 3.46 6.69 -7.44
N TRP A 410 3.46 6.82 -6.12
CA TRP A 410 2.94 5.80 -5.22
C TRP A 410 1.58 6.21 -4.70
N GLN A 411 0.55 5.88 -5.49
CA GLN A 411 -0.81 6.28 -5.14
C GLN A 411 -1.57 5.23 -4.30
N SER A 412 -2.75 5.59 -3.78
CA SER A 412 -3.68 4.64 -3.11
C SER A 412 -4.18 3.54 -4.06
N LEU A 413 -4.24 3.85 -5.35
CA LEU A 413 -4.41 2.89 -6.43
C LEU A 413 -3.37 3.12 -7.50
N ARG A 414 -3.01 2.08 -8.24
CA ARG A 414 -2.17 2.22 -9.43
C ARG A 414 -2.83 1.57 -10.63
N PHE A 415 -3.02 2.36 -11.69
CA PHE A 415 -3.40 1.87 -13.01
C PHE A 415 -2.14 1.38 -13.74
N LYS A 416 -2.06 0.07 -14.04
CA LYS A 416 -0.83 -0.57 -14.51
C LYS A 416 -1.01 -1.02 -15.97
N PRO A 417 -0.32 -0.38 -16.92
CA PRO A 417 -0.24 -0.89 -18.28
C PRO A 417 0.35 -2.31 -18.32
N PRO A 418 0.04 -3.09 -19.36
CA PRO A 418 0.69 -4.35 -19.63
C PRO A 418 2.21 -4.19 -19.77
N PRO A 419 3.03 -5.07 -19.17
CA PRO A 419 4.47 -5.07 -19.40
C PRO A 419 4.81 -5.54 -20.83
N PRO A 420 5.90 -5.04 -21.43
CA PRO A 420 6.27 -5.39 -22.80
C PRO A 420 6.58 -6.88 -22.93
N GLY A 421 6.18 -7.48 -24.05
CA GLY A 421 6.50 -8.88 -24.38
C GLY A 421 5.86 -9.94 -23.48
N SER A 422 4.83 -9.60 -22.69
CA SER A 422 4.16 -10.52 -21.77
C SER A 422 2.70 -10.79 -22.17
N ASN A 423 2.12 -11.84 -21.59
CA ASN A 423 0.67 -12.12 -21.70
C ASN A 423 -0.16 -11.43 -20.61
N ILE A 424 0.44 -10.57 -19.80
CA ILE A 424 -0.23 -9.85 -18.71
C ILE A 424 -1.02 -8.69 -19.30
N GLY A 425 -2.28 -8.53 -18.88
CA GLY A 425 -3.20 -7.50 -19.31
C GLY A 425 -3.12 -6.19 -18.52
N TRP A 426 -4.14 -5.35 -18.72
CA TRP A 426 -4.32 -4.11 -17.95
C TRP A 426 -4.70 -4.45 -16.51
N ARG A 427 -4.04 -3.81 -15.54
CA ARG A 427 -4.19 -4.15 -14.12
C ARG A 427 -4.49 -2.93 -13.29
N VAL A 428 -5.08 -3.17 -12.12
CA VAL A 428 -5.24 -2.19 -11.05
C VAL A 428 -4.66 -2.79 -9.78
N GLU A 429 -3.93 -1.98 -9.04
CA GLU A 429 -3.29 -2.37 -7.77
C GLU A 429 -3.88 -1.52 -6.64
N PHE A 430 -4.41 -2.19 -5.62
CA PHE A 430 -5.00 -1.64 -4.40
C PHE A 430 -3.97 -1.65 -3.28
N ARG A 431 -3.60 -0.46 -2.79
CA ARG A 431 -2.39 -0.21 -1.99
C ARG A 431 -2.56 0.36 -0.56
N PRO A 432 -3.75 0.78 -0.07
CA PRO A 432 -3.82 1.55 1.17
C PRO A 432 -3.79 0.67 2.43
N MET A 433 -4.00 -0.63 2.33
CA MET A 433 -4.18 -1.49 3.51
C MET A 433 -2.90 -1.63 4.32
N GLU A 434 -3.05 -1.58 5.64
CA GLU A 434 -2.00 -1.93 6.60
C GLU A 434 -1.85 -3.45 6.62
N ILE A 435 -0.64 -3.97 6.84
CA ILE A 435 -0.46 -5.40 7.03
C ILE A 435 -0.92 -5.82 8.44
N GLN A 436 -1.55 -6.98 8.53
CA GLN A 436 -2.13 -7.52 9.75
C GLN A 436 -1.26 -8.62 10.36
N LEU A 437 -1.50 -8.89 11.64
CA LEU A 437 -0.69 -9.80 12.44
C LEU A 437 -0.73 -11.25 11.92
N SER A 438 -1.89 -11.75 11.52
CA SER A 438 -2.06 -13.13 11.06
C SER A 438 -2.33 -13.26 9.56
N ASP A 439 -1.93 -14.40 9.00
CA ASP A 439 -2.21 -14.76 7.60
C ASP A 439 -3.72 -14.88 7.32
N PHE A 440 -4.52 -15.22 8.34
CA PHE A 440 -5.99 -15.25 8.26
C PHE A 440 -6.58 -13.86 7.99
N GLU A 441 -6.13 -12.83 8.72
CA GLU A 441 -6.62 -11.46 8.52
C GLU A 441 -6.20 -10.90 7.16
N ASN A 442 -4.94 -11.13 6.79
CA ASN A 442 -4.40 -10.67 5.51
C ASN A 442 -5.16 -11.32 4.34
N ALA A 443 -5.41 -12.64 4.41
CA ALA A 443 -6.23 -13.34 3.44
C ALA A 443 -7.68 -12.82 3.42
N ALA A 444 -8.27 -12.53 4.58
CA ALA A 444 -9.62 -11.99 4.68
C ALA A 444 -9.77 -10.66 3.95
N TYR A 445 -8.82 -9.73 4.15
CA TYR A 445 -8.82 -8.43 3.48
C TYR A 445 -8.61 -8.56 1.97
N VAL A 446 -7.66 -9.39 1.54
CA VAL A 446 -7.41 -9.66 0.11
C VAL A 446 -8.65 -10.23 -0.57
N VAL A 447 -9.22 -11.31 -0.01
CA VAL A 447 -10.40 -11.98 -0.57
C VAL A 447 -11.61 -11.05 -0.59
N PHE A 448 -11.78 -10.23 0.45
CA PHE A 448 -12.87 -9.25 0.49
C PHE A 448 -12.78 -8.26 -0.67
N ILE A 449 -11.60 -7.69 -0.95
CA ILE A 449 -11.44 -6.74 -2.06
C ILE A 449 -11.64 -7.40 -3.41
N VAL A 450 -11.12 -8.62 -3.62
CA VAL A 450 -11.40 -9.39 -4.84
C VAL A 450 -12.90 -9.54 -5.05
N LEU A 451 -13.64 -9.96 -4.02
CA LEU A 451 -15.09 -10.15 -4.10
C LEU A 451 -15.85 -8.83 -4.29
N VAL A 452 -15.40 -7.73 -3.68
CA VAL A 452 -15.96 -6.39 -3.92
C VAL A 452 -15.78 -6.00 -5.39
N THR A 453 -14.62 -6.24 -6.00
CA THR A 453 -14.45 -5.98 -7.46
C THR A 453 -15.43 -6.79 -8.30
N ARG A 454 -15.70 -8.05 -7.91
CA ARG A 454 -16.63 -8.90 -8.64
C ARG A 454 -18.08 -8.43 -8.46
N ALA A 455 -18.47 -8.00 -7.26
CA ALA A 455 -19.78 -7.42 -7.01
C ALA A 455 -19.98 -6.11 -7.79
N ILE A 456 -18.96 -5.23 -7.84
CA ILE A 456 -18.97 -3.98 -8.63
C ILE A 456 -19.28 -4.29 -10.10
N LEU A 457 -18.54 -5.23 -10.71
CA LEU A 457 -18.72 -5.56 -12.12
C LEU A 457 -20.04 -6.29 -12.41
N THR A 458 -20.40 -7.26 -11.55
CA THR A 458 -21.58 -8.12 -11.76
C THR A 458 -22.87 -7.33 -11.60
N PHE A 459 -22.95 -6.48 -10.58
CA PHE A 459 -24.14 -5.70 -10.28
C PHE A 459 -24.08 -4.26 -10.81
N LYS A 460 -22.98 -3.89 -11.49
CA LYS A 460 -22.72 -2.54 -12.00
C LYS A 460 -22.91 -1.49 -10.92
N LEU A 461 -22.23 -1.69 -9.80
CA LEU A 461 -22.33 -0.79 -8.65
C LEU A 461 -21.62 0.52 -8.95
N ASN A 462 -22.23 1.65 -8.57
CA ASN A 462 -21.61 2.97 -8.66
C ASN A 462 -21.19 3.43 -7.26
N LEU A 463 -19.89 3.52 -7.02
CA LEU A 463 -19.34 3.93 -5.73
C LEU A 463 -18.80 5.36 -5.74
N LEU A 464 -18.85 6.03 -6.90
CA LEU A 464 -18.15 7.28 -7.16
C LEU A 464 -18.71 8.43 -6.30
N ILE A 465 -17.77 9.18 -5.72
CA ILE A 465 -17.94 10.43 -4.98
C ILE A 465 -16.86 11.41 -5.46
N PRO A 466 -16.98 12.72 -5.21
CA PRO A 466 -15.93 13.67 -5.63
C PRO A 466 -14.56 13.30 -5.06
N ILE A 467 -13.48 13.48 -5.84
CA ILE A 467 -12.10 13.16 -5.41
C ILE A 467 -11.74 13.96 -4.15
N SER A 468 -12.17 15.22 -4.04
CA SER A 468 -11.97 16.00 -2.81
C SER A 468 -12.52 15.30 -1.54
N LYS A 469 -13.62 14.55 -1.68
CA LYS A 469 -14.22 13.77 -0.58
C LYS A 469 -13.48 12.47 -0.32
N VAL A 470 -12.87 11.87 -1.35
CA VAL A 470 -11.92 10.76 -1.16
C VAL A 470 -10.71 11.24 -0.36
N ASP A 471 -10.18 12.43 -0.65
CA ASP A 471 -9.05 13.02 0.07
C ASP A 471 -9.40 13.32 1.54
N GLU A 472 -10.56 13.94 1.79
CA GLU A 472 -11.08 14.17 3.16
C GLU A 472 -11.22 12.83 3.93
N ASN A 473 -11.69 11.78 3.25
CA ASN A 473 -11.78 10.45 3.84
C ASN A 473 -10.40 9.84 4.13
N MET A 474 -9.38 10.07 3.29
CA MET A 474 -8.01 9.59 3.54
C MET A 474 -7.39 10.27 4.75
N VAL A 475 -7.73 11.52 5.05
CA VAL A 475 -7.35 12.17 6.31
C VAL A 475 -8.12 11.56 7.48
N THR A 476 -9.43 11.41 7.35
CA THR A 476 -10.30 10.86 8.40
C THR A 476 -9.90 9.45 8.79
N ALA A 477 -9.55 8.60 7.82
CA ALA A 477 -9.22 7.19 8.01
C ALA A 477 -8.02 6.94 8.92
N GLN A 478 -7.12 7.92 9.03
CA GLN A 478 -5.91 7.82 9.84
C GLN A 478 -6.12 8.24 11.30
N GLN A 479 -7.24 8.92 11.60
CA GLN A 479 -7.50 9.40 12.95
C GLN A 479 -7.59 8.25 13.95
N ASN A 480 -7.17 8.51 15.19
CA ASN A 480 -7.31 7.56 16.29
C ASN A 480 -8.74 7.02 16.38
N ASN A 481 -8.90 5.70 16.31
CA ASN A 481 -10.17 5.00 16.38
C ASN A 481 -11.17 5.33 15.24
N ALA A 482 -10.67 5.78 14.08
CA ALA A 482 -11.50 6.12 12.92
C ALA A 482 -12.38 4.97 12.43
N ALA A 483 -11.92 3.72 12.54
CA ALA A 483 -12.68 2.54 12.17
C ALA A 483 -14.05 2.45 12.88
N ARG A 484 -14.13 2.94 14.13
CA ARG A 484 -15.33 2.86 14.97
C ARG A 484 -16.06 4.18 15.06
N LEU A 485 -15.33 5.29 15.18
CA LEU A 485 -15.87 6.61 15.48
C LEU A 485 -15.94 7.53 14.25
N GLY A 486 -15.15 7.23 13.22
CA GLY A 486 -15.06 8.02 12.01
C GLY A 486 -16.34 7.95 11.18
N LYS A 487 -16.63 9.05 10.49
CA LYS A 487 -17.64 9.11 9.44
C LYS A 487 -16.99 9.50 8.12
N PHE A 488 -17.36 8.81 7.07
CA PHE A 488 -16.74 8.89 5.77
C PHE A 488 -17.79 9.26 4.73
N TYR A 489 -17.44 10.16 3.82
CA TYR A 489 -18.29 10.42 2.67
C TYR A 489 -18.38 9.15 1.83
N PHE A 490 -19.59 8.67 1.62
CA PHE A 490 -19.85 7.48 0.84
C PHE A 490 -21.12 7.66 0.03
N ARG A 491 -21.20 6.93 -1.07
CA ARG A 491 -22.35 6.95 -1.96
C ARG A 491 -23.62 6.52 -1.21
N LYS A 492 -24.70 7.30 -1.32
CA LYS A 492 -26.02 6.96 -0.74
C LYS A 492 -26.66 5.77 -1.44
N ASP A 493 -26.63 5.79 -2.76
CA ASP A 493 -27.20 4.75 -3.61
C ASP A 493 -26.13 4.24 -4.59
N ILE A 494 -25.80 2.96 -4.42
CA ILE A 494 -24.75 2.27 -5.16
C ILE A 494 -25.29 1.46 -6.34
N LEU A 495 -26.61 1.43 -6.55
CA LEU A 495 -27.25 0.71 -7.63
C LEU A 495 -27.47 1.66 -8.83
N THR A 496 -27.64 1.11 -10.03
CA THR A 496 -27.75 1.88 -11.29
C THR A 496 -28.91 1.39 -12.17
N VAL A 497 -29.22 2.11 -13.26
CA VAL A 497 -30.32 1.73 -14.20
C VAL A 497 -30.03 0.42 -14.88
N ASN A 498 -28.75 0.10 -14.97
CA ASN A 498 -28.23 -1.05 -15.66
C ASN A 498 -27.95 -2.20 -14.69
N SER A 499 -28.14 -2.01 -13.39
CA SER A 499 -28.10 -3.07 -12.39
C SER A 499 -29.23 -4.07 -12.66
N PRO A 500 -29.04 -5.38 -12.40
CA PRO A 500 -30.11 -6.37 -12.57
C PRO A 500 -31.39 -5.95 -11.84
N PRO A 501 -32.61 -6.23 -12.36
CA PRO A 501 -33.86 -5.83 -11.72
C PRO A 501 -33.99 -6.34 -10.28
N GLU A 502 -33.40 -7.49 -9.94
CA GLU A 502 -33.38 -7.98 -8.55
C GLU A 502 -32.48 -7.13 -7.62
N ALA A 503 -31.76 -6.15 -8.17
CA ALA A 503 -30.78 -5.30 -7.50
C ALA A 503 -30.90 -3.82 -7.90
N ALA A 504 -32.03 -3.35 -8.47
CA ALA A 504 -32.12 -1.98 -8.98
C ALA A 504 -33.45 -1.29 -8.62
N GLU A 505 -33.38 -0.24 -7.80
CA GLU A 505 -34.34 0.87 -7.82
C GLU A 505 -33.56 2.19 -7.67
N CYS A 506 -33.83 3.17 -8.55
CA CYS A 506 -33.41 4.59 -8.51
C CYS A 506 -32.11 5.01 -9.22
N VAL A 507 -32.22 5.94 -10.21
CA VAL A 507 -31.09 6.34 -11.06
C VAL A 507 -31.31 7.66 -11.81
N GLY A 508 -30.28 8.51 -11.91
CA GLY A 508 -30.12 9.51 -12.99
C GLY A 508 -29.05 10.60 -12.81
N CYS A 509 -28.32 10.88 -13.91
CA CYS A 509 -27.54 12.05 -14.40
C CYS A 509 -26.65 12.93 -13.47
N CYS A 510 -25.59 13.54 -14.03
CA CYS A 510 -24.58 14.42 -13.40
C CYS A 510 -25.11 15.69 -12.69
N GLU A 511 -26.43 15.80 -12.53
CA GLU A 511 -27.05 16.85 -11.75
C GLU A 511 -27.01 16.48 -10.26
N ARG A 512 -26.87 17.49 -9.41
CA ARG A 512 -26.98 17.37 -7.94
C ARG A 512 -26.03 16.31 -7.35
N ILE A 513 -24.75 16.35 -7.75
CA ILE A 513 -23.68 15.46 -7.24
C ILE A 513 -23.62 15.48 -5.71
N ASP A 514 -23.75 16.66 -5.09
CA ASP A 514 -23.76 16.82 -3.64
C ASP A 514 -24.92 16.13 -2.93
N GLU A 515 -25.98 15.77 -3.65
CA GLU A 515 -27.09 14.99 -3.10
C GLU A 515 -26.82 13.48 -3.13
N LYS A 516 -25.77 12.99 -3.83
CA LYS A 516 -25.52 11.56 -4.10
C LYS A 516 -24.67 10.85 -3.05
N TYR A 517 -24.03 11.58 -2.17
CA TYR A 517 -23.17 11.03 -1.12
C TYR A 517 -23.56 11.57 0.26
N THR A 518 -23.20 10.86 1.32
CA THR A 518 -23.47 11.24 2.70
C THR A 518 -22.37 10.70 3.62
N LEU A 519 -22.34 11.20 4.85
CA LEU A 519 -21.44 10.68 5.88
C LEU A 519 -22.00 9.37 6.43
N MET A 520 -21.22 8.30 6.36
CA MET A 520 -21.53 6.98 6.92
C MET A 520 -20.37 6.51 7.78
N THR A 521 -20.68 5.82 8.87
CA THR A 521 -19.70 5.04 9.63
C THR A 521 -19.21 3.85 8.80
N ILE A 522 -18.04 3.32 9.15
CA ILE A 522 -17.53 2.08 8.55
C ILE A 522 -18.53 0.93 8.73
N ASN A 523 -19.20 0.84 9.89
CA ASN A 523 -20.22 -0.17 10.12
C ASN A 523 -21.36 -0.08 9.09
N GLU A 524 -21.88 1.12 8.84
CA GLU A 524 -22.96 1.33 7.86
C GLU A 524 -22.50 0.99 6.44
N ILE A 525 -21.27 1.36 6.06
CA ILE A 525 -20.70 1.05 4.74
C ILE A 525 -20.51 -0.47 4.55
N ILE A 526 -20.00 -1.17 5.57
CA ILE A 526 -19.65 -2.59 5.47
C ILE A 526 -20.87 -3.48 5.69
N ASN A 527 -21.63 -3.25 6.75
CA ASN A 527 -22.73 -4.12 7.19
C ASN A 527 -24.11 -3.64 6.73
N GLY A 528 -24.23 -2.38 6.27
CA GLY A 528 -25.49 -1.80 5.86
C GLY A 528 -26.22 -1.04 6.97
N LYS A 529 -27.30 -0.39 6.58
CA LYS A 529 -28.32 0.26 7.42
C LYS A 529 -29.66 0.22 6.68
N GLU A 530 -30.74 0.76 7.26
CA GLU A 530 -32.10 0.65 6.70
C GLU A 530 -32.20 1.02 5.21
N ASP A 531 -31.51 2.09 4.79
CA ASP A 531 -31.53 2.66 3.44
C ASP A 531 -30.26 2.37 2.62
N PHE A 532 -29.34 1.55 3.13
CA PHE A 532 -28.08 1.23 2.43
C PHE A 532 -27.71 -0.25 2.60
N PRO A 533 -27.45 -0.99 1.51
CA PRO A 533 -27.34 -2.45 1.57
C PRO A 533 -26.11 -2.96 2.33
N GLY A 534 -24.98 -2.23 2.34
CA GLY A 534 -23.73 -2.71 2.91
C GLY A 534 -22.88 -3.56 1.94
N LEU A 535 -21.56 -3.40 1.97
CA LEU A 535 -20.65 -4.14 1.09
C LEU A 535 -20.58 -5.64 1.37
N VAL A 536 -20.62 -6.07 2.64
CA VAL A 536 -20.64 -7.49 3.02
C VAL A 536 -21.93 -8.17 2.54
N PRO A 537 -23.14 -7.59 2.74
CA PRO A 537 -24.36 -8.11 2.12
C PRO A 537 -24.29 -8.19 0.59
N MET A 538 -23.71 -7.19 -0.09
CA MET A 538 -23.53 -7.23 -1.55
C MET A 538 -22.58 -8.35 -2.01
N VAL A 539 -21.51 -8.60 -1.26
CA VAL A 539 -20.61 -9.74 -1.52
C VAL A 539 -21.33 -11.08 -1.30
N ASN A 540 -22.14 -11.20 -0.24
CA ASN A 540 -22.93 -12.42 -0.02
C ASN A 540 -23.90 -12.68 -1.17
N LYS A 541 -24.60 -11.63 -1.65
CA LYS A 541 -25.49 -11.71 -2.82
C LYS A 541 -24.75 -12.12 -4.09
N TYR A 542 -23.54 -11.61 -4.32
CA TYR A 542 -22.70 -12.03 -5.44
C TYR A 542 -22.36 -13.52 -5.37
N LEU A 543 -21.91 -13.99 -4.22
CA LEU A 543 -21.56 -15.39 -4.00
C LEU A 543 -22.77 -16.34 -4.16
N ASP A 544 -23.97 -15.90 -3.79
CA ASP A 544 -25.21 -16.65 -4.02
C ASP A 544 -25.57 -16.67 -5.51
N TYR A 545 -25.45 -15.53 -6.20
CA TYR A 545 -25.72 -15.40 -7.63
C TYR A 545 -24.83 -16.30 -8.49
N ILE A 546 -23.57 -16.49 -8.12
CA ILE A 546 -22.63 -17.37 -8.85
C ILE A 546 -22.67 -18.83 -8.39
N GLU A 547 -23.58 -19.19 -7.47
CA GLU A 547 -23.69 -20.54 -6.90
C GLU A 547 -22.35 -21.05 -6.33
N CYS A 548 -21.70 -20.25 -5.47
CA CYS A 548 -20.41 -20.60 -4.87
C CYS A 548 -20.48 -21.94 -4.12
N ASP A 549 -19.45 -22.79 -4.31
CA ASP A 549 -19.39 -24.10 -3.66
C ASP A 549 -19.30 -23.98 -2.13
N VAL A 550 -19.82 -24.99 -1.44
CA VAL A 550 -19.97 -25.00 0.02
C VAL A 550 -18.63 -24.85 0.75
N ASP A 551 -17.58 -25.50 0.27
CA ASP A 551 -16.26 -25.46 0.89
C ASP A 551 -15.70 -24.04 0.85
N THR A 552 -15.69 -23.43 -0.34
CA THR A 552 -15.26 -22.03 -0.52
C THR A 552 -16.14 -21.06 0.25
N ARG A 553 -17.46 -21.24 0.20
CA ARG A 553 -18.41 -20.38 0.94
C ARG A 553 -18.14 -20.42 2.45
N CYS A 554 -17.82 -21.57 3.03
CA CYS A 554 -17.46 -21.67 4.44
C CYS A 554 -16.17 -20.92 4.80
N THR A 555 -15.14 -20.95 3.93
CA THR A 555 -13.92 -20.16 4.12
C THR A 555 -14.25 -18.67 4.07
N VAL A 556 -14.92 -18.23 3.01
CA VAL A 556 -15.24 -16.82 2.76
C VAL A 556 -16.15 -16.24 3.86
N LEU A 557 -17.12 -16.99 4.37
CA LEU A 557 -17.99 -16.52 5.45
C LEU A 557 -17.21 -16.20 6.74
N GLN A 558 -16.10 -16.89 7.02
CA GLN A 558 -15.24 -16.56 8.16
C GLN A 558 -14.49 -15.25 7.92
N TYR A 559 -13.99 -15.02 6.71
CA TYR A 559 -13.37 -13.76 6.33
C TYR A 559 -14.36 -12.59 6.41
N LEU A 560 -15.55 -12.73 5.84
CA LEU A 560 -16.59 -11.70 5.91
C LEU A 560 -17.02 -11.41 7.35
N LYS A 561 -17.05 -12.44 8.21
CA LYS A 561 -17.34 -12.28 9.64
C LYS A 561 -16.26 -11.45 10.36
N LEU A 562 -14.98 -11.61 10.01
CA LEU A 562 -13.91 -10.76 10.55
C LEU A 562 -14.14 -9.30 10.18
N ILE A 563 -14.34 -9.03 8.88
CA ILE A 563 -14.56 -7.67 8.35
C ILE A 563 -15.79 -7.03 8.99
N SER A 564 -16.90 -7.77 9.07
CA SER A 564 -18.16 -7.33 9.67
C SER A 564 -18.02 -7.00 11.16
N LYS A 565 -17.33 -7.84 11.93
CA LYS A 565 -17.12 -7.63 13.37
C LYS A 565 -16.16 -6.49 13.69
N ARG A 566 -15.14 -6.27 12.84
CA ARG A 566 -14.27 -5.08 12.94
C ARG A 566 -15.03 -3.81 12.63
N ALA A 567 -15.80 -3.82 11.54
CA ALA A 567 -16.61 -2.67 11.14
C ALA A 567 -17.63 -2.25 12.20
N SER A 568 -18.26 -3.21 12.88
CA SER A 568 -19.20 -2.96 13.99
C SER A 568 -18.54 -2.60 15.32
N GLY A 569 -17.22 -2.76 15.43
CA GLY A 569 -16.46 -2.55 16.66
C GLY A 569 -16.61 -3.66 17.70
N GLU A 570 -17.15 -4.83 17.32
CA GLU A 570 -17.13 -6.02 18.18
C GLU A 570 -15.71 -6.60 18.30
N LEU A 571 -14.91 -6.47 17.25
CA LEU A 571 -13.47 -6.74 17.27
C LEU A 571 -12.70 -5.45 17.10
N LEU A 572 -11.57 -5.34 17.79
CA LEU A 572 -10.65 -4.22 17.67
C LEU A 572 -9.88 -4.28 16.35
N THR A 573 -9.46 -3.11 15.86
CA THR A 573 -8.36 -3.03 14.91
C THR A 573 -7.04 -3.33 15.61
N MET A 574 -6.00 -3.70 14.85
CA MET A 574 -4.66 -3.91 15.41
C MET A 574 -4.13 -2.65 16.11
N ALA A 575 -4.42 -1.46 15.58
CA ALA A 575 -4.00 -0.20 16.20
C ALA A 575 -4.69 0.02 17.55
N GLN A 576 -6.00 -0.21 17.65
CA GLN A 576 -6.71 -0.07 18.92
C GLN A 576 -6.22 -1.06 19.97
N TRP A 577 -6.02 -2.32 19.57
CA TRP A 577 -5.48 -3.33 20.47
C TRP A 577 -4.07 -2.99 20.93
N THR A 578 -3.20 -2.54 20.02
CA THR A 578 -1.83 -2.11 20.35
C THR A 578 -1.84 -0.94 21.34
N ARG A 579 -2.70 0.06 21.13
CA ARG A 579 -2.86 1.19 22.06
C ARG A 579 -3.36 0.71 23.42
N GLN A 580 -4.33 -0.19 23.47
CA GLN A 580 -4.80 -0.80 24.73
C GLN A 580 -3.72 -1.63 25.42
N PHE A 581 -2.92 -2.38 24.67
CA PHE A 581 -1.81 -3.16 25.22
C PHE A 581 -0.81 -2.24 25.93
N VAL A 582 -0.34 -1.19 25.25
CA VAL A 582 0.61 -0.22 25.81
C VAL A 582 0.02 0.50 27.02
N THR A 583 -1.20 1.03 26.89
CA THR A 583 -1.78 1.86 27.97
C THR A 583 -2.15 1.07 29.23
N ASN A 584 -2.33 -0.25 29.11
CA ASN A 584 -2.55 -1.14 30.25
C ASN A 584 -1.28 -1.84 30.75
N HIS A 585 -0.12 -1.58 30.13
CA HIS A 585 1.14 -2.18 30.53
C HIS A 585 1.63 -1.61 31.87
N GLU A 586 2.18 -2.46 32.75
CA GLU A 586 2.62 -2.03 34.10
C GLU A 586 3.69 -0.93 34.08
N ASP A 587 4.63 -1.01 33.12
CA ASP A 587 5.68 0.00 32.92
C ASP A 587 5.21 1.29 32.23
N TYR A 588 3.97 1.37 31.75
CA TYR A 588 3.49 2.55 31.04
C TYR A 588 3.16 3.70 32.01
N LYS A 589 3.75 4.86 31.77
CA LYS A 589 3.72 5.99 32.72
C LYS A 589 2.65 7.03 32.39
N ASN A 590 1.69 6.71 31.51
CA ASN A 590 0.69 7.65 31.01
C ASN A 590 1.34 8.87 30.31
N ASP A 591 2.54 8.72 29.77
CA ASP A 591 3.37 9.79 29.16
C ASP A 591 3.54 9.60 27.64
N SER A 592 2.82 8.63 27.08
CA SER A 592 2.92 8.22 25.67
C SER A 592 4.24 7.60 25.24
N VAL A 593 5.15 7.30 26.18
CA VAL A 593 6.41 6.62 25.88
C VAL A 593 6.24 5.11 25.86
N VAL A 594 6.76 4.48 24.81
CA VAL A 594 6.83 3.02 24.64
C VAL A 594 8.27 2.60 24.87
N SER A 595 8.59 2.10 26.07
CA SER A 595 9.94 1.65 26.45
C SER A 595 10.36 0.37 25.72
N ASP A 596 11.64 -0.02 25.84
CA ASP A 596 12.11 -1.30 25.30
C ASP A 596 11.36 -2.50 25.91
N LYS A 597 11.07 -2.46 27.22
CA LYS A 597 10.31 -3.50 27.92
C LYS A 597 8.88 -3.61 27.40
N ILE A 598 8.15 -2.49 27.28
CA ILE A 598 6.80 -2.48 26.70
C ILE A 598 6.82 -3.04 25.26
N ASN A 599 7.79 -2.61 24.45
CA ASN A 599 7.94 -3.10 23.07
C ASN A 599 8.27 -4.60 23.02
N TYR A 600 9.10 -5.10 23.94
CA TYR A 600 9.44 -6.51 24.02
C TYR A 600 8.23 -7.37 24.40
N ASP A 601 7.50 -7.00 25.46
CA ASP A 601 6.31 -7.74 25.88
C ASP A 601 5.21 -7.68 24.81
N PHE A 602 5.04 -6.54 24.15
CA PHE A 602 4.11 -6.38 23.03
C PHE A 602 4.46 -7.30 21.86
N LEU A 603 5.71 -7.30 21.40
CA LEU A 603 6.12 -8.12 20.25
C LEU A 603 6.18 -9.61 20.60
N MET A 604 6.47 -9.97 21.85
CA MET A 604 6.34 -11.35 22.33
C MET A 604 4.89 -11.83 22.23
N GLU A 605 3.92 -11.00 22.64
CA GLU A 605 2.51 -11.35 22.54
C GLU A 605 2.05 -11.41 21.07
N CYS A 606 2.51 -10.47 20.24
CA CYS A 606 2.26 -10.52 18.80
C CYS A 606 2.79 -11.81 18.16
N ASP A 607 4.01 -12.23 18.48
CA ASP A 607 4.62 -13.46 17.95
C ASP A 607 3.75 -14.68 18.32
N LYS A 608 3.39 -14.82 19.61
CA LYS A 608 2.56 -15.93 20.08
C LYS A 608 1.19 -15.97 19.41
N ILE A 609 0.54 -14.81 19.21
CA ILE A 609 -0.74 -14.74 18.51
C ILE A 609 -0.57 -15.12 17.03
N ALA A 610 0.45 -14.58 16.35
CA ALA A 610 0.69 -14.85 14.93
C ALA A 610 0.96 -16.33 14.64
N TYR A 611 1.61 -17.04 15.57
CA TYR A 611 1.90 -18.48 15.48
C TYR A 611 0.80 -19.38 16.09
N GLY A 612 -0.30 -18.79 16.59
CA GLY A 612 -1.44 -19.54 17.14
C GLY A 612 -1.15 -20.19 18.50
N GLU A 613 -0.13 -19.72 19.21
CA GLU A 613 0.20 -20.18 20.58
C GLU A 613 -0.73 -19.53 21.63
N HIS A 614 -1.17 -18.29 21.37
CA HIS A 614 -2.09 -17.53 22.23
C HIS A 614 -3.35 -17.10 21.47
N ASP A 615 -4.52 -17.25 22.11
CA ASP A 615 -5.78 -16.71 21.61
C ASP A 615 -5.93 -15.23 22.00
N CYS A 616 -6.40 -14.39 21.07
CA CYS A 616 -6.75 -12.99 21.36
C CYS A 616 -8.21 -12.69 20.97
N PRO A 617 -9.17 -12.87 21.90
CA PRO A 617 -10.60 -12.71 21.60
C PRO A 617 -11.00 -11.26 21.27
N GLN A 618 -10.15 -10.28 21.59
CA GLN A 618 -10.36 -8.88 21.21
C GLN A 618 -10.08 -8.62 19.73
N LEU A 619 -9.19 -9.40 19.12
CA LEU A 619 -8.80 -9.29 17.70
C LEU A 619 -9.49 -10.33 16.81
N PHE A 620 -9.84 -11.48 17.38
CA PHE A 620 -10.35 -12.64 16.65
C PHE A 620 -11.58 -13.25 17.33
N PHE A 621 -12.52 -13.72 16.52
CA PHE A 621 -13.46 -14.74 16.97
C PHE A 621 -12.84 -16.13 16.74
N LYS A 622 -13.35 -17.18 17.39
CA LYS A 622 -12.88 -18.54 17.11
C LYS A 622 -13.22 -18.96 15.67
N TYR A 623 -12.21 -19.16 14.84
CA TYR A 623 -12.33 -19.58 13.44
C TYR A 623 -11.57 -20.88 13.20
N HIS A 624 -11.87 -21.56 12.08
CA HIS A 624 -11.19 -22.77 11.65
C HIS A 624 -10.82 -22.60 10.19
N SER A 625 -9.52 -22.51 9.91
CA SER A 625 -9.03 -22.42 8.54
C SER A 625 -9.46 -23.66 7.74
N ARG A 626 -10.01 -23.42 6.56
CA ARG A 626 -10.39 -24.47 5.58
C ARG A 626 -9.58 -24.36 4.28
N THR A 627 -8.57 -23.50 4.28
CA THR A 627 -7.70 -23.28 3.13
C THR A 627 -6.84 -24.50 2.86
N ARG A 628 -6.45 -24.69 1.60
CA ARG A 628 -5.65 -25.83 1.14
C ARG A 628 -4.51 -25.32 0.28
N ASP A 629 -3.43 -26.10 0.20
CA ASP A 629 -2.26 -25.75 -0.59
C ASP A 629 -2.49 -25.96 -2.10
N ASN A 630 -3.59 -26.63 -2.46
CA ASN A 630 -3.92 -26.97 -3.83
C ASN A 630 -5.42 -26.90 -4.12
N ILE A 631 -5.74 -26.59 -5.38
CA ILE A 631 -7.09 -26.70 -5.93
C ILE A 631 -7.39 -28.18 -6.22
N PRO A 632 -8.62 -28.67 -6.00
CA PRO A 632 -9.01 -30.03 -6.35
C PRO A 632 -8.66 -30.37 -7.82
N ALA A 633 -8.11 -31.56 -8.06
CA ALA A 633 -7.60 -31.97 -9.37
C ALA A 633 -8.64 -31.86 -10.51
N ALA A 634 -9.92 -32.13 -10.20
CA ALA A 634 -11.02 -31.96 -11.14
C ALA A 634 -11.21 -30.50 -11.60
N VAL A 635 -11.09 -29.56 -10.66
CA VAL A 635 -11.22 -28.11 -10.91
C VAL A 635 -9.99 -27.62 -11.69
N SER A 636 -8.79 -28.05 -11.32
CA SER A 636 -7.55 -27.73 -12.07
C SER A 636 -7.61 -28.22 -13.52
N LYS A 637 -8.14 -29.42 -13.78
CA LYS A 637 -8.33 -29.94 -15.14
C LYS A 637 -9.36 -29.13 -15.93
N ALA A 638 -10.42 -28.65 -15.27
CA ALA A 638 -11.41 -27.78 -15.90
C ALA A 638 -10.82 -26.41 -16.27
N GLU A 639 -10.01 -25.82 -15.38
CA GLU A 639 -9.30 -24.57 -15.62
C GLU A 639 -8.31 -24.69 -16.79
N ALA A 640 -7.51 -25.75 -16.83
CA ALA A 640 -6.58 -25.99 -17.92
C ALA A 640 -7.29 -26.12 -19.27
N ASN A 641 -8.48 -26.72 -19.31
CA ASN A 641 -9.31 -26.80 -20.50
C ASN A 641 -9.90 -25.44 -20.89
N LEU A 642 -10.33 -24.64 -19.92
CA LEU A 642 -10.84 -23.27 -20.15
C LEU A 642 -9.74 -22.39 -20.76
N ASN A 643 -8.55 -22.39 -20.14
CA ASN A 643 -7.41 -21.61 -20.60
C ASN A 643 -6.98 -22.03 -22.01
N ARG A 644 -6.93 -23.34 -22.32
CA ARG A 644 -6.65 -23.80 -23.69
C ARG A 644 -7.65 -23.29 -24.71
N LYS A 645 -8.92 -23.15 -24.37
CA LYS A 645 -9.95 -22.61 -25.28
C LYS A 645 -9.82 -21.10 -25.46
N ILE A 646 -9.49 -20.37 -24.40
CA ILE A 646 -9.32 -18.91 -24.43
C ILE A 646 -8.08 -18.50 -25.23
N TYR A 647 -6.97 -19.23 -25.10
CA TYR A 647 -5.72 -18.92 -25.81
C TYR A 647 -5.60 -19.58 -27.20
N ALA A 648 -6.58 -20.39 -27.62
CA ALA A 648 -6.64 -20.95 -28.97
C ALA A 648 -7.53 -20.13 -29.94
N SER A 649 -8.18 -19.08 -29.43
CA SER A 649 -8.97 -18.10 -30.18
C SER A 649 -8.29 -16.74 -30.18
#